data_AF-A0A812IMZ5-F1
#
_entry.id   AF-A0A812IMZ5-F1
#
_cell.length_a   1.000
_cell.length_b   1.000
_cell.length_c   1.000
_cell.angle_alpha   90.00
_cell.angle_beta   90.00
_cell.angle_gamma   90.00
#
_symmetry.space_group_name_H-M   'P 1'
#
loop_
_entity.id
_entity.type
_entity.pdbx_description
1 polymer ?
#
loop_
_entity_poly.entity_id
_entity_poly.type
_entity_poly.pdbx_seq_one_letter_code
_entity_poly.pdbx_strand_id
1 'polypeptide(L)'
;MGLREWPGYLPLIPILQKYKKDDFSHDLVAGLIVGMVTIPQAVAYAFLAGVPPEAGLYACLVPMVLYALFGSSRQMVVGPVAVAALLVAATVSEYAPKFSDEYLQITTIICLQAGLFLWILRLSRMGGLVNLLSHPVITGFVNAAAILIIVSQIPAFTGIESESSQPLSVITALVTALPQIDRLTLVTGAVALTLLLTWPRILPPLSRLVGMAIDDTHPATKVGPMIVATLAVVWATLSGADQQLATVGVVPAGLPEVSPPPLDFDLWLALLPSSVVIALVSYVESYSIGATLAARKQTRVNSHQELIAIGAANIGAAFTGAYPVAGSFSRSSVNYLSGGRTPVSSLVCAAVIVIVLLFFTQLFSALPHAVLAAIVMVSVVGLMDLKSSRHHWAIHRHDTLTEIATMLMVLFLGVEVGLAAGVLLSIAFFIRTSSRPNITQVGRLADTEHFRSIKRYDVETLPGVLALRVDENIYFANAVQIEDKFLKRAQRRKGTKHVLIVCGSVNMIDATGLQMLIRLNNNLKQAGITLSLSDLKGTLLPHLNAAGLDKIITGQIFFSTDRAMRYFAEEARAQAEDNKAQADADPYITGHANRAIFVVIAVLLSLITLFALFEEMDESQTTYGLWEAGLYVLQTLPRRFDEILVYGLFLGYLIALGSLAETNELTICRVSGMSAQRLCLALAPSMILWLSLSVIVAEFIAPASERTAEVGKLQAQYGDDALGLMGGLWLRDQQLYMRLNAIDEEGQIWGVEQLWLNEDKQLQTTISAASGRYSEPEQMWLLQDVVKTELINGAATQESLDEWQWNNPITPELLASQAFLEPNKMSMAALYRQIAFARTQSLGVSEYELAFWNRVLKPLTFLGLTLFALAVVIGPLREVGMGLRLTFGIFAGLGFKYLQDLFAPAAIVFNIPALIAILIPIAVYWFAAIALIRKNA
;
A
#
# COMPACT_ATOMS: atom_id res chain seq x y z
N MET A 1 -27.08 -24.54 -37.47
CA MET A 1 -25.78 -24.69 -38.14
C MET A 1 -26.02 -24.80 -39.63
N GLY A 2 -25.58 -23.82 -40.43
CA GLY A 2 -25.80 -23.83 -41.87
C GLY A 2 -24.80 -24.73 -42.60
N LEU A 3 -25.25 -25.46 -43.62
CA LEU A 3 -24.46 -26.35 -44.50
C LEU A 3 -23.22 -25.68 -45.16
N ARG A 4 -23.10 -24.35 -45.08
CA ARG A 4 -21.95 -23.56 -45.59
C ARG A 4 -20.70 -23.62 -44.71
N GLU A 5 -20.77 -24.07 -43.46
CA GLU A 5 -19.63 -24.09 -42.52
C GLU A 5 -18.88 -25.44 -42.46
N TRP A 6 -19.39 -26.49 -43.10
CA TRP A 6 -18.79 -27.84 -43.12
C TRP A 6 -17.32 -27.90 -43.59
N PRO A 7 -16.86 -27.11 -44.58
CA PRO A 7 -15.44 -27.12 -44.98
C PRO A 7 -14.47 -26.71 -43.87
N GLY A 8 -14.94 -25.99 -42.85
CA GLY A 8 -14.12 -25.62 -41.68
C GLY A 8 -13.83 -26.77 -40.73
N TYR A 9 -14.62 -27.85 -40.77
CA TYR A 9 -14.49 -29.01 -39.87
C TYR A 9 -13.68 -30.17 -40.46
N LEU A 10 -13.44 -30.20 -41.78
CA LEU A 10 -12.64 -31.22 -42.46
C LEU A 10 -11.42 -30.57 -43.15
N PRO A 11 -10.33 -30.27 -42.41
CA PRO A 11 -9.15 -29.61 -42.96
C PRO A 11 -8.46 -30.39 -44.09
N LEU A 12 -8.72 -31.69 -44.22
CA LEU A 12 -8.17 -32.52 -45.29
C LEU A 12 -8.71 -32.12 -46.69
N ILE A 13 -9.97 -31.69 -46.80
CA ILE A 13 -10.60 -31.36 -48.09
C ILE A 13 -9.82 -30.26 -48.84
N PRO A 14 -9.57 -29.07 -48.26
CA PRO A 14 -8.81 -28.02 -48.95
C PRO A 14 -7.35 -28.40 -49.22
N ILE A 15 -6.78 -29.37 -48.47
CA ILE A 15 -5.44 -29.91 -48.72
C ILE A 15 -5.47 -30.79 -49.98
N LEU A 16 -6.42 -31.72 -50.08
CA LEU A 16 -6.59 -32.62 -51.24
C LEU A 16 -6.88 -31.85 -52.53
N GLN A 17 -7.64 -30.75 -52.46
CA GLN A 17 -7.90 -29.88 -53.61
C GLN A 17 -6.63 -29.23 -54.20
N LYS A 18 -5.56 -29.08 -53.40
CA LYS A 18 -4.28 -28.48 -53.82
C LYS A 18 -3.14 -29.49 -53.91
N TYR A 19 -3.46 -30.79 -53.81
CA TYR A 19 -2.49 -31.87 -53.68
C TYR A 19 -1.81 -32.17 -55.02
N LYS A 20 -0.47 -32.23 -55.01
CA LYS A 20 0.34 -32.48 -56.21
C LYS A 20 0.95 -33.87 -56.19
N LYS A 21 1.39 -34.36 -57.36
CA LYS A 21 2.12 -35.65 -57.48
C LYS A 21 3.38 -35.70 -56.62
N ASP A 22 4.09 -34.59 -56.51
CA ASP A 22 5.28 -34.48 -55.64
C ASP A 22 4.92 -34.61 -54.16
N ASP A 23 3.71 -34.21 -53.74
CA ASP A 23 3.29 -34.38 -52.36
C ASP A 23 3.03 -35.85 -52.04
N PHE A 24 2.48 -36.62 -53.00
CA PHE A 24 2.30 -38.06 -52.87
C PHE A 24 3.62 -38.80 -52.66
N SER A 25 4.67 -38.49 -53.43
CA SER A 25 5.96 -39.18 -53.28
C SER A 25 6.58 -38.94 -51.91
N HIS A 26 6.49 -37.72 -51.38
CA HIS A 26 6.98 -37.38 -50.06
C HIS A 26 6.15 -38.03 -48.95
N ASP A 27 4.81 -37.96 -49.05
CA ASP A 27 3.91 -38.55 -48.06
C ASP A 27 3.96 -40.08 -48.07
N LEU A 28 4.20 -40.72 -49.23
CA LEU A 28 4.38 -42.16 -49.35
C LEU A 28 5.65 -42.61 -48.62
N VAL A 29 6.80 -41.99 -48.91
CA VAL A 29 8.08 -42.32 -48.26
C VAL A 29 7.99 -42.06 -46.76
N ALA A 30 7.44 -40.92 -46.36
CA ALA A 30 7.25 -40.60 -44.95
C ALA A 30 6.29 -41.59 -44.26
N GLY A 31 5.17 -41.94 -44.89
CA GLY A 31 4.21 -42.90 -44.36
C GLY A 31 4.77 -44.31 -44.20
N LEU A 32 5.58 -44.78 -45.15
CA LEU A 32 6.29 -46.07 -45.05
C LEU A 32 7.27 -46.08 -43.86
N ILE A 33 8.09 -45.03 -43.72
CA ILE A 33 9.07 -44.93 -42.64
C ILE A 33 8.38 -44.79 -41.28
N VAL A 34 7.34 -43.96 -41.19
CA VAL A 34 6.53 -43.81 -39.97
C VAL A 34 5.84 -45.13 -39.63
N GLY A 35 5.31 -45.87 -40.60
CA GLY A 35 4.70 -47.19 -40.39
C GLY A 35 5.70 -48.17 -39.78
N MET A 36 6.92 -48.25 -40.33
CA MET A 36 8.00 -49.09 -39.79
C MET A 36 8.38 -48.70 -38.36
N VAL A 37 8.38 -47.42 -38.00
CA VAL A 37 8.63 -47.00 -36.61
C VAL A 37 7.44 -47.29 -35.70
N THR A 38 6.23 -47.13 -36.21
CA THR A 38 4.98 -47.19 -35.44
C THR A 38 4.66 -48.61 -34.99
N ILE A 39 4.88 -49.62 -35.82
CA ILE A 39 4.52 -51.01 -35.51
C ILE A 39 5.16 -51.53 -34.21
N PRO A 40 6.51 -51.57 -34.07
CA PRO A 40 7.12 -52.08 -32.85
C PRO A 40 6.81 -51.19 -31.63
N GLN A 41 6.65 -49.88 -31.83
CA GLN A 41 6.25 -48.97 -30.75
C GLN A 41 4.82 -49.22 -30.28
N ALA A 42 3.89 -49.47 -31.20
CA ALA A 42 2.49 -49.72 -30.90
C ALA A 42 2.31 -51.01 -30.08
N VAL A 43 3.01 -52.08 -30.48
CA VAL A 43 3.07 -53.32 -29.70
C VAL A 43 3.68 -53.07 -28.32
N ALA A 44 4.81 -52.36 -28.24
CA ALA A 44 5.45 -52.07 -26.96
C ALA A 44 4.56 -51.24 -26.01
N TYR A 45 3.85 -50.24 -26.55
CA TYR A 45 2.95 -49.40 -25.76
C TYR A 45 1.67 -50.13 -25.33
N ALA A 46 1.21 -51.14 -26.08
CA ALA A 46 0.12 -52.01 -25.65
C ALA A 46 0.52 -52.82 -24.40
N PHE A 47 1.73 -53.39 -24.40
CA PHE A 47 2.29 -54.04 -23.20
C PHE A 47 2.43 -53.09 -22.02
N LEU A 48 2.87 -51.85 -22.27
CA LEU A 48 2.94 -50.82 -21.23
C LEU A 48 1.55 -50.48 -20.67
N ALA A 49 0.51 -50.48 -21.51
CA ALA A 49 -0.88 -50.25 -21.12
C ALA A 49 -1.52 -51.48 -20.46
N GLY A 50 -0.87 -52.65 -20.46
CA GLY A 50 -1.45 -53.89 -19.94
C GLY A 50 -2.56 -54.48 -20.80
N VAL A 51 -2.60 -54.16 -22.10
CA VAL A 51 -3.57 -54.68 -23.07
C VAL A 51 -2.89 -55.61 -24.09
N PRO A 52 -3.65 -56.48 -24.79
CA PRO A 52 -3.12 -57.30 -25.87
C PRO A 52 -2.41 -56.47 -26.97
N PRO A 53 -1.35 -57.01 -27.61
CA PRO A 53 -0.53 -56.29 -28.58
C PRO A 53 -1.30 -55.76 -29.80
N GLU A 54 -2.34 -56.46 -30.24
CA GLU A 54 -3.23 -56.06 -31.33
C GLU A 54 -3.98 -54.76 -31.02
N ALA A 55 -4.34 -54.50 -29.75
CA ALA A 55 -5.00 -53.25 -29.36
C ALA A 55 -4.14 -52.02 -29.66
N GLY A 56 -2.80 -52.15 -29.56
CA GLY A 56 -1.86 -51.10 -29.96
C GLY A 56 -1.83 -50.88 -31.48
N LEU A 57 -1.91 -51.95 -32.26
CA LEU A 57 -1.99 -51.85 -33.72
C LEU A 57 -3.33 -51.26 -34.15
N TYR A 58 -4.43 -51.64 -33.52
CA TYR A 58 -5.77 -51.08 -33.74
C TYR A 58 -5.84 -49.59 -33.40
N ALA A 59 -5.14 -49.15 -32.35
CA ALA A 59 -4.98 -47.75 -32.00
C ALA A 59 -4.32 -46.90 -33.12
N CYS A 60 -3.69 -47.53 -34.11
CA CYS A 60 -3.09 -46.88 -35.27
C CYS A 60 -3.95 -46.94 -36.56
N LEU A 61 -5.15 -47.51 -36.50
CA LEU A 61 -6.05 -47.65 -37.65
C LEU A 61 -7.08 -46.51 -37.71
N VAL A 62 -8.31 -46.79 -37.27
CA VAL A 62 -9.44 -45.83 -37.28
C VAL A 62 -9.08 -44.53 -36.56
N PRO A 63 -8.41 -44.52 -35.39
CA PRO A 63 -8.05 -43.27 -34.74
C PRO A 63 -7.14 -42.37 -35.59
N MET A 64 -6.16 -42.97 -36.27
CA MET A 64 -5.22 -42.27 -37.13
C MET A 64 -5.91 -41.71 -38.38
N VAL A 65 -6.84 -42.47 -38.97
CA VAL A 65 -7.65 -42.03 -40.12
C VAL A 65 -8.56 -40.87 -39.74
N LEU A 66 -9.27 -40.97 -38.60
CA LEU A 66 -10.13 -39.89 -38.10
C LEU A 66 -9.31 -38.63 -37.81
N TYR A 67 -8.13 -38.77 -37.21
CA TYR A 67 -7.25 -37.62 -37.02
C TYR A 67 -6.81 -37.00 -38.36
N ALA A 68 -6.44 -37.80 -39.36
CA ALA A 68 -6.06 -37.27 -40.68
C ALA A 68 -7.19 -36.49 -41.38
N LEU A 69 -8.46 -36.84 -41.10
CA LEU A 69 -9.64 -36.17 -41.64
C LEU A 69 -9.94 -34.84 -40.94
N PHE A 70 -9.93 -34.85 -39.61
CA PHE A 70 -10.38 -33.73 -38.77
C PHE A 70 -9.23 -32.84 -38.26
N GLY A 71 -7.99 -33.32 -38.25
CA GLY A 71 -6.82 -32.64 -37.69
C GLY A 71 -6.41 -31.41 -38.47
N SER A 72 -5.99 -30.37 -37.76
CA SER A 72 -5.47 -29.14 -38.38
C SER A 72 -3.95 -29.17 -38.59
N SER A 73 -3.24 -30.02 -37.84
CA SER A 73 -1.81 -30.27 -38.05
C SER A 73 -1.57 -31.14 -39.28
N ARG A 74 -0.57 -30.77 -40.08
CA ARG A 74 -0.21 -31.50 -41.31
C ARG A 74 0.79 -32.63 -41.10
N GLN A 75 1.59 -32.56 -40.03
CA GLN A 75 2.70 -33.51 -39.79
C GLN A 75 2.49 -34.37 -38.55
N MET A 76 1.45 -34.11 -37.75
CA MET A 76 1.19 -34.89 -36.54
C MET A 76 0.69 -36.28 -36.90
N VAL A 77 1.25 -37.29 -36.23
CA VAL A 77 0.84 -38.69 -36.34
C VAL A 77 0.24 -39.11 -34.99
N VAL A 78 -1.04 -39.50 -35.02
CA VAL A 78 -1.80 -39.96 -33.85
C VAL A 78 -1.73 -41.47 -33.70
N GLY A 79 -1.77 -41.95 -32.46
CA GLY A 79 -1.95 -43.36 -32.12
C GLY A 79 -1.55 -43.60 -30.66
N PRO A 80 -1.08 -44.80 -30.31
CA PRO A 80 -0.67 -45.10 -28.94
C PRO A 80 0.53 -44.26 -28.52
N VAL A 81 0.51 -43.74 -27.30
CA VAL A 81 1.62 -43.01 -26.69
C VAL A 81 1.91 -43.57 -25.31
N ALA A 82 3.17 -43.51 -24.89
CA ALA A 82 3.63 -44.09 -23.63
C ALA A 82 2.95 -43.49 -22.39
N VAL A 83 2.69 -42.17 -22.41
CA VAL A 83 2.03 -41.46 -21.31
C VAL A 83 0.60 -41.94 -21.12
N ALA A 84 -0.19 -41.97 -22.20
CA ALA A 84 -1.55 -42.48 -22.17
C ALA A 84 -1.58 -43.96 -21.76
N ALA A 85 -0.63 -44.77 -22.24
CA ALA A 85 -0.49 -46.17 -21.86
C ALA A 85 -0.29 -46.34 -20.34
N LEU A 86 0.58 -45.54 -19.72
CA LEU A 86 0.79 -45.58 -18.27
C LEU A 86 -0.43 -45.13 -17.48
N LEU A 87 -1.14 -44.10 -17.96
CA LEU A 87 -2.38 -43.65 -17.32
C LEU A 87 -3.45 -44.72 -17.36
N VAL A 88 -3.65 -45.34 -18.53
CA VAL A 88 -4.55 -46.49 -18.69
C VAL A 88 -4.12 -47.63 -17.78
N ALA A 89 -2.83 -47.95 -17.74
CA ALA A 89 -2.31 -49.02 -16.90
C ALA A 89 -2.63 -48.77 -15.42
N ALA A 90 -2.42 -47.55 -14.94
CA ALA A 90 -2.70 -47.15 -13.57
C ALA A 90 -4.21 -47.22 -13.26
N THR A 91 -5.04 -46.59 -14.08
CA THR A 91 -6.50 -46.53 -13.87
C THR A 91 -7.14 -47.91 -13.94
N VAL A 92 -6.86 -48.70 -14.98
CA VAL A 92 -7.61 -49.94 -15.25
C VAL A 92 -7.14 -51.09 -14.35
N SER A 93 -5.88 -51.07 -13.88
CA SER A 93 -5.37 -52.09 -12.96
C SER A 93 -6.10 -52.18 -11.62
N GLU A 94 -6.86 -51.14 -11.26
CA GLU A 94 -7.69 -51.12 -10.04
C GLU A 94 -9.01 -51.90 -10.21
N TYR A 95 -9.45 -52.12 -11.46
CA TYR A 95 -10.77 -52.68 -11.77
C TYR A 95 -10.69 -54.06 -12.41
N ALA A 96 -9.64 -54.36 -13.19
CA ALA A 96 -9.49 -55.63 -13.89
C ALA A 96 -8.01 -56.08 -13.96
N PRO A 97 -7.75 -57.39 -14.07
CA PRO A 97 -6.39 -57.91 -14.28
C PRO A 97 -5.90 -57.59 -15.70
N LYS A 98 -4.61 -57.24 -15.83
CA LYS A 98 -3.96 -56.93 -17.11
C LYS A 98 -4.13 -58.09 -18.11
N PHE A 99 -4.23 -57.74 -19.39
CA PHE A 99 -4.41 -58.67 -20.52
C PHE A 99 -5.73 -59.46 -20.54
N SER A 100 -6.69 -59.17 -19.66
CA SER A 100 -8.04 -59.76 -19.70
C SER A 100 -8.97 -59.02 -20.67
N ASP A 101 -10.01 -59.71 -21.14
CA ASP A 101 -11.04 -59.10 -22.01
C ASP A 101 -11.78 -57.95 -21.30
N GLU A 102 -12.04 -58.09 -20.00
CA GLU A 102 -12.64 -57.04 -19.17
C GLU A 102 -11.75 -55.80 -19.10
N TYR A 103 -10.44 -55.99 -18.95
CA TYR A 103 -9.47 -54.91 -19.00
C TYR A 103 -9.56 -54.13 -20.31
N LEU A 104 -9.60 -54.85 -21.43
CA LEU A 104 -9.72 -54.24 -22.76
C LEU A 104 -11.05 -53.48 -22.89
N GLN A 105 -12.16 -54.06 -22.44
CA GLN A 105 -13.47 -53.40 -22.44
C GLN A 105 -13.47 -52.10 -21.64
N ILE A 106 -12.84 -52.07 -20.46
CA ILE A 106 -12.70 -50.84 -19.67
C ILE A 106 -11.94 -49.76 -20.45
N THR A 107 -10.87 -50.12 -21.17
CA THR A 107 -10.13 -49.13 -21.97
C THR A 107 -10.99 -48.49 -23.06
N THR A 108 -11.97 -49.22 -23.62
CA THR A 108 -12.91 -48.66 -24.62
C THR A 108 -13.86 -47.64 -24.00
N ILE A 109 -14.29 -47.82 -22.75
CA ILE A 109 -15.09 -46.84 -22.00
C ILE A 109 -14.28 -45.55 -21.84
N ILE A 110 -13.03 -45.66 -21.39
CA ILE A 110 -12.13 -44.51 -21.20
C ILE A 110 -11.93 -43.76 -22.52
N CYS A 111 -11.71 -44.46 -23.63
CA CYS A 111 -11.61 -43.87 -24.97
C CYS A 111 -12.85 -43.03 -25.33
N LEU A 112 -14.04 -43.60 -25.13
CA LEU A 112 -15.30 -42.95 -25.48
C LEU A 112 -15.53 -41.71 -24.59
N GLN A 113 -15.36 -41.84 -23.27
CA GLN A 113 -15.50 -40.74 -22.33
C GLN A 113 -14.48 -39.62 -22.60
N ALA A 114 -13.22 -39.98 -22.85
CA ALA A 114 -12.19 -39.01 -23.18
C ALA A 114 -12.54 -38.24 -24.45
N GLY A 115 -12.97 -38.94 -25.51
CA GLY A 115 -13.34 -38.33 -26.77
C GLY A 115 -14.58 -37.42 -26.68
N LEU A 116 -15.62 -37.87 -25.96
CA LEU A 116 -16.82 -37.08 -25.68
C LEU A 116 -16.49 -35.83 -24.86
N PHE A 117 -15.63 -35.95 -23.85
CA PHE A 117 -15.19 -34.82 -23.04
C PHE A 117 -14.46 -33.77 -23.89
N LEU A 118 -13.58 -34.17 -24.81
CA LEU A 118 -12.92 -33.23 -25.74
C LEU A 118 -13.93 -32.51 -26.65
N TRP A 119 -14.97 -33.21 -27.10
CA TRP A 119 -16.07 -32.59 -27.85
C TRP A 119 -16.89 -31.62 -26.98
N ILE A 120 -17.13 -31.92 -25.70
CA ILE A 120 -17.75 -30.99 -24.75
C ILE A 120 -16.89 -29.72 -24.61
N LEU A 121 -15.57 -29.87 -24.44
CA LEU A 121 -14.66 -28.71 -24.40
C LEU A 121 -14.70 -27.89 -25.68
N ARG A 122 -14.87 -28.54 -26.85
CA ARG A 122 -15.03 -27.83 -28.12
C ARG A 122 -16.33 -27.03 -28.15
N LEU A 123 -17.44 -27.61 -27.73
CA LEU A 123 -18.75 -26.93 -27.66
C LEU A 123 -18.67 -25.69 -26.78
N SER A 124 -17.98 -25.78 -25.64
CA SER A 124 -17.71 -24.68 -24.72
C SER A 124 -16.64 -23.69 -25.20
N ARG A 125 -16.08 -23.87 -26.41
CA ARG A 125 -14.98 -23.07 -26.97
C ARG A 125 -13.75 -22.98 -26.05
N MET A 126 -13.41 -24.07 -25.38
CA MET A 126 -12.28 -24.14 -24.45
C MET A 126 -10.96 -24.59 -25.11
N GLY A 127 -10.77 -24.36 -26.41
CA GLY A 127 -9.51 -24.68 -27.11
C GLY A 127 -8.30 -23.93 -26.53
N GLY A 128 -8.53 -22.75 -25.94
CA GLY A 128 -7.51 -21.97 -25.25
C GLY A 128 -7.01 -22.56 -23.93
N LEU A 129 -7.58 -23.68 -23.44
CA LEU A 129 -7.17 -24.30 -22.17
C LEU A 129 -5.68 -24.70 -22.18
N VAL A 130 -5.14 -25.04 -23.35
CA VAL A 130 -3.71 -25.34 -23.52
C VAL A 130 -2.81 -24.15 -23.19
N ASN A 131 -3.31 -22.92 -23.26
CA ASN A 131 -2.56 -21.72 -22.88
C ASN A 131 -2.50 -21.52 -21.35
N LEU A 132 -3.27 -22.28 -20.57
CA LEU A 132 -3.19 -22.27 -19.11
C LEU A 132 -2.02 -23.11 -18.60
N LEU A 133 -1.45 -23.96 -19.45
CA LEU A 133 -0.27 -24.75 -19.15
C LEU A 133 0.97 -23.96 -19.53
N SER A 134 1.69 -23.50 -18.52
CA SER A 134 2.96 -22.85 -18.75
C SER A 134 3.98 -23.85 -19.31
N HIS A 135 4.90 -23.36 -20.14
CA HIS A 135 5.97 -24.17 -20.69
C HIS A 135 6.76 -24.95 -19.61
N PRO A 136 7.07 -24.38 -18.41
CA PRO A 136 7.73 -25.12 -17.34
C PRO A 136 6.94 -26.33 -16.81
N VAL A 137 5.60 -26.24 -16.72
CA VAL A 137 4.76 -27.37 -16.28
C VAL A 137 4.84 -28.50 -17.30
N ILE A 138 4.76 -28.18 -18.60
CA ILE A 138 4.86 -29.17 -19.67
C ILE A 138 6.24 -29.84 -19.65
N THR A 139 7.32 -29.08 -19.57
CA THR A 139 8.69 -29.62 -19.54
C THR A 139 8.92 -30.49 -18.30
N GLY A 140 8.48 -30.05 -17.13
CA GLY A 140 8.58 -30.81 -15.88
C GLY A 140 7.81 -32.13 -15.94
N PHE A 141 6.60 -32.09 -16.51
CA PHE A 141 5.78 -33.26 -16.77
C PHE A 141 6.43 -34.23 -17.77
N VAL A 142 6.90 -33.76 -18.93
CA VAL A 142 7.54 -34.62 -19.96
C VAL A 142 8.80 -35.28 -19.42
N ASN A 143 9.64 -34.54 -18.68
CA ASN A 143 10.83 -35.08 -18.05
C ASN A 143 10.48 -36.16 -17.00
N ALA A 144 9.47 -35.92 -16.15
CA ALA A 144 8.99 -36.92 -15.19
C ALA A 144 8.40 -38.15 -15.88
N ALA A 145 7.58 -37.96 -16.91
CA ALA A 145 6.98 -39.04 -17.67
C ALA A 145 8.04 -39.90 -18.36
N ALA A 146 9.06 -39.29 -18.97
CA ALA A 146 10.17 -40.03 -19.57
C ALA A 146 10.92 -40.88 -18.54
N ILE A 147 11.20 -40.34 -17.35
CA ILE A 147 11.81 -41.10 -16.24
C ILE A 147 10.90 -42.25 -15.80
N LEU A 148 9.61 -41.97 -15.58
CA LEU A 148 8.62 -42.97 -15.17
C LEU A 148 8.52 -44.11 -16.18
N ILE A 149 8.51 -43.78 -17.47
CA ILE A 149 8.49 -44.77 -18.55
C ILE A 149 9.77 -45.61 -18.51
N ILE A 150 10.96 -45.00 -18.44
CA ILE A 150 12.22 -45.76 -18.34
C ILE A 150 12.19 -46.71 -17.14
N VAL A 151 11.75 -46.25 -15.96
CA VAL A 151 11.63 -47.07 -14.75
C VAL A 151 10.64 -48.22 -14.94
N SER A 152 9.48 -47.97 -15.56
CA SER A 152 8.48 -49.00 -15.85
C SER A 152 8.96 -50.07 -16.83
N GLN A 153 9.98 -49.77 -17.65
CA GLN A 153 10.55 -50.71 -18.60
C GLN A 153 11.64 -51.60 -17.99
N ILE A 154 12.17 -51.27 -16.81
CA ILE A 154 13.27 -52.03 -16.20
C ILE A 154 12.86 -53.49 -15.93
N PRO A 155 11.67 -53.81 -15.36
CA PRO A 155 11.27 -55.20 -15.14
C PRO A 155 11.29 -56.06 -16.41
N ALA A 156 10.70 -55.57 -17.51
CA ALA A 156 10.72 -56.25 -18.81
C ALA A 156 12.13 -56.32 -19.44
N PHE A 157 13.02 -55.38 -19.11
CA PHE A 157 14.40 -55.35 -19.57
C PHE A 157 15.31 -56.33 -18.80
N THR A 158 15.00 -56.62 -17.53
CA THR A 158 15.79 -57.49 -16.67
C THR A 158 15.18 -58.88 -16.43
N GLY A 159 13.95 -59.12 -16.90
CA GLY A 159 13.22 -60.37 -16.70
C GLY A 159 12.65 -60.55 -15.29
N ILE A 160 12.44 -59.45 -14.55
CA ILE A 160 11.86 -59.48 -13.20
C ILE A 160 10.34 -59.30 -13.31
N GLU A 161 9.57 -60.11 -12.59
CA GLU A 161 8.12 -59.91 -12.46
C GLU A 161 7.84 -58.75 -11.49
N SER A 162 7.06 -57.76 -11.93
CA SER A 162 6.58 -56.67 -11.07
C SER A 162 5.12 -56.39 -11.39
N GLU A 163 4.24 -56.62 -10.42
CA GLU A 163 2.81 -56.38 -10.55
C GLU A 163 2.43 -54.90 -10.35
N SER A 164 3.31 -54.10 -9.73
CA SER A 164 2.99 -52.74 -9.34
C SER A 164 3.24 -51.72 -10.46
N SER A 165 2.27 -50.82 -10.65
CA SER A 165 2.34 -49.73 -11.63
C SER A 165 2.94 -48.43 -11.06
N GLN A 166 3.20 -48.36 -9.74
CA GLN A 166 3.72 -47.15 -9.09
C GLN A 166 5.26 -47.10 -9.12
N PRO A 167 5.90 -45.94 -9.40
CA PRO A 167 7.35 -45.86 -9.55
C PRO A 167 8.13 -46.25 -8.29
N LEU A 168 7.66 -45.84 -7.12
CA LEU A 168 8.36 -46.11 -5.86
C LEU A 168 8.35 -47.61 -5.54
N SER A 169 7.21 -48.27 -5.74
CA SER A 169 7.08 -49.71 -5.53
C SER A 169 7.87 -50.51 -6.56
N VAL A 170 7.92 -50.07 -7.82
CA VAL A 170 8.77 -50.69 -8.86
C VAL A 170 10.24 -50.61 -8.48
N ILE A 171 10.73 -49.45 -8.02
CA ILE A 171 12.13 -49.30 -7.59
C ILE A 171 12.41 -50.18 -6.37
N THR A 172 11.53 -50.19 -5.37
CA THR A 172 11.73 -51.06 -4.19
C THR A 172 11.71 -52.54 -4.55
N ALA A 173 10.79 -52.95 -5.43
CA ALA A 173 10.69 -54.32 -5.93
C ALA A 173 11.95 -54.72 -6.71
N LEU A 174 12.48 -53.80 -7.53
CA LEU A 174 13.71 -54.01 -8.28
C LEU A 174 14.92 -54.22 -7.36
N VAL A 175 15.06 -53.39 -6.32
CA VAL A 175 16.15 -53.51 -5.34
C VAL A 175 16.08 -54.85 -4.60
N THR A 176 14.88 -55.30 -4.24
CA THR A 176 14.71 -56.62 -3.58
C THR A 176 14.93 -57.80 -4.53
N ALA A 177 14.62 -57.65 -5.82
CA ALA A 177 14.70 -58.70 -6.83
C ALA A 177 15.99 -58.68 -7.66
N LEU A 178 16.99 -57.85 -7.30
CA LEU A 178 18.32 -57.82 -7.94
C LEU A 178 18.97 -59.20 -8.15
N PRO A 179 18.87 -60.17 -7.21
CA PRO A 179 19.42 -61.51 -7.41
C PRO A 179 18.65 -62.38 -8.43
N GLN A 180 17.42 -62.01 -8.79
CA GLN A 180 16.51 -62.78 -9.65
C GLN A 180 16.57 -62.35 -11.13
N ILE A 181 17.51 -61.47 -11.49
CA ILE A 181 17.67 -60.99 -12.87
C ILE A 181 17.96 -62.17 -13.82
N ASP A 182 17.15 -62.30 -14.86
CA ASP A 182 17.42 -63.24 -15.94
C ASP A 182 18.52 -62.71 -16.86
N ARG A 183 19.65 -63.43 -16.91
CA ARG A 183 20.84 -62.99 -17.64
C ARG A 183 20.60 -62.94 -19.15
N LEU A 184 19.83 -63.88 -19.68
CA LEU A 184 19.55 -63.96 -21.11
C LEU A 184 18.70 -62.76 -21.55
N THR A 185 17.68 -62.42 -20.78
CA THR A 185 16.80 -61.26 -20.97
C THR A 185 17.61 -59.96 -20.91
N LEU A 186 18.43 -59.80 -19.88
CA LEU A 186 19.28 -58.61 -19.71
C LEU A 186 20.26 -58.43 -20.88
N VAL A 187 20.95 -59.49 -21.30
CA VAL A 187 21.90 -59.42 -22.42
C VAL A 187 21.16 -59.10 -23.72
N THR A 188 20.01 -59.73 -23.96
CA THR A 188 19.17 -59.47 -25.15
C THR A 188 18.74 -58.00 -25.19
N GLY A 189 18.22 -57.47 -24.08
CA GLY A 189 17.86 -56.07 -23.92
C GLY A 189 19.05 -55.12 -24.11
N ALA A 190 20.20 -55.41 -23.51
CA ALA A 190 21.40 -54.58 -23.62
C ALA A 190 21.96 -54.55 -25.05
N VAL A 191 21.96 -55.68 -25.76
CA VAL A 191 22.35 -55.74 -27.18
C VAL A 191 21.37 -54.94 -28.04
N ALA A 192 20.06 -55.10 -27.84
CA ALA A 192 19.06 -54.31 -28.55
C ALA A 192 19.22 -52.80 -28.28
N LEU A 193 19.40 -52.41 -27.02
CA LEU A 193 19.59 -51.00 -26.62
C LEU A 193 20.85 -50.39 -27.23
N THR A 194 21.97 -51.12 -27.19
CA THR A 194 23.24 -50.65 -27.77
C THR A 194 23.14 -50.53 -29.29
N LEU A 195 22.51 -51.50 -29.97
CA LEU A 195 22.22 -51.42 -31.40
C LEU A 195 21.34 -50.22 -31.74
N LEU A 196 20.26 -49.97 -31.00
CA LEU A 196 19.37 -48.82 -31.23
C LEU A 196 20.08 -47.47 -31.05
N LEU A 197 20.92 -47.34 -30.02
CA LEU A 197 21.66 -46.10 -29.75
C LEU A 197 22.77 -45.85 -30.78
N THR A 198 23.38 -46.90 -31.31
CA THR A 198 24.48 -46.80 -32.29
C THR A 198 23.98 -46.84 -33.74
N TRP A 199 22.73 -47.26 -33.98
CA TRP A 199 22.12 -47.39 -35.31
C TRP A 199 22.31 -46.16 -36.22
N PRO A 200 22.04 -44.92 -35.75
CA PRO A 200 22.23 -43.73 -36.61
C PRO A 200 23.69 -43.50 -37.04
N ARG A 201 24.66 -44.08 -36.33
CA ARG A 201 26.10 -43.98 -36.63
C ARG A 201 26.63 -45.16 -37.46
N ILE A 202 26.00 -46.33 -37.36
CA ILE A 202 26.41 -47.54 -38.09
C ILE A 202 25.86 -47.55 -39.52
N LEU A 203 24.68 -46.98 -39.74
CA LEU A 203 24.04 -46.99 -41.06
C LEU A 203 24.84 -46.25 -42.16
N PRO A 204 25.41 -45.06 -41.92
CA PRO A 204 26.20 -44.34 -42.95
C PRO A 204 27.39 -45.13 -43.51
N PRO A 205 28.32 -45.69 -42.71
CA PRO A 205 29.42 -46.49 -43.25
C PRO A 205 28.96 -47.80 -43.91
N LEU A 206 27.90 -48.44 -43.39
CA LEU A 206 27.35 -49.67 -43.98
C LEU A 206 26.70 -49.40 -45.36
N SER A 207 26.01 -48.27 -45.50
CA SER A 207 25.36 -47.90 -46.76
C SER A 207 26.37 -47.64 -47.88
N ARG A 208 27.54 -47.07 -47.54
CA ARG A 208 28.64 -46.84 -48.49
C ARG A 208 29.24 -48.14 -49.04
N LEU A 209 29.26 -49.21 -48.25
CA LEU A 209 29.68 -50.54 -48.70
C LEU A 209 28.71 -51.15 -49.74
N VAL A 210 27.43 -50.79 -49.68
CA VAL A 210 26.37 -51.26 -50.60
C VAL A 210 26.16 -50.28 -51.78
N GLY A 211 26.97 -49.23 -51.88
CA GLY A 211 26.91 -48.25 -52.97
C GLY A 211 25.81 -47.19 -52.83
N MET A 212 25.20 -47.06 -51.65
CA MET A 212 24.22 -46.01 -51.34
C MET A 212 24.86 -44.92 -50.46
N ALA A 213 24.69 -43.65 -50.82
CA ALA A 213 25.15 -42.53 -50.00
C ALA A 213 24.04 -42.08 -49.03
N ILE A 214 23.94 -42.77 -47.88
CA ILE A 214 23.03 -42.38 -46.79
C ILE A 214 23.82 -41.59 -45.76
N ASP A 215 23.51 -40.30 -45.63
CA ASP A 215 24.09 -39.45 -44.56
C ASP A 215 23.32 -39.62 -43.24
N ASP A 216 23.94 -39.17 -42.14
CA ASP A 216 23.40 -39.25 -40.76
C ASP A 216 22.02 -38.58 -40.59
N THR A 217 21.63 -37.70 -41.52
CA THR A 217 20.35 -36.98 -41.53
C THR A 217 19.28 -37.67 -42.38
N HIS A 218 19.62 -38.73 -43.10
CA HIS A 218 18.71 -39.40 -44.01
C HIS A 218 17.56 -40.07 -43.25
N PRO A 219 16.31 -40.00 -43.73
CA PRO A 219 15.13 -40.58 -43.08
C PRO A 219 15.24 -42.07 -42.72
N ALA A 220 15.98 -42.83 -43.53
CA ALA A 220 16.23 -44.27 -43.31
C ALA A 220 16.92 -44.57 -41.96
N THR A 221 17.67 -43.62 -41.38
CA THR A 221 18.24 -43.75 -40.03
C THR A 221 17.19 -43.96 -38.94
N LYS A 222 15.92 -43.63 -39.21
CA LYS A 222 14.82 -43.78 -38.25
C LYS A 222 14.17 -45.15 -38.24
N VAL A 223 14.47 -46.02 -39.22
CA VAL A 223 13.90 -47.38 -39.33
C VAL A 223 14.52 -48.38 -38.32
N GLY A 224 15.51 -47.94 -37.54
CA GLY A 224 16.24 -48.75 -36.56
C GLY A 224 15.37 -49.64 -35.65
N PRO A 225 14.27 -49.13 -35.03
CA PRO A 225 13.39 -49.96 -34.20
C PRO A 225 12.82 -51.19 -34.92
N MET A 226 12.41 -51.05 -36.18
CA MET A 226 11.89 -52.17 -36.96
C MET A 226 13.00 -53.18 -37.27
N ILE A 227 14.17 -52.70 -37.69
CA ILE A 227 15.29 -53.57 -38.05
C ILE A 227 15.78 -54.36 -36.83
N VAL A 228 15.91 -53.70 -35.67
CA VAL A 228 16.29 -54.38 -34.42
C VAL A 228 15.22 -55.39 -34.00
N ALA A 229 13.92 -55.06 -34.13
CA ALA A 229 12.84 -56.01 -33.86
C ALA A 229 12.89 -57.23 -34.80
N THR A 230 13.08 -57.02 -36.11
CA THR A 230 13.20 -58.12 -37.09
C THR A 230 14.42 -58.99 -36.81
N LEU A 231 15.59 -58.40 -36.54
CA LEU A 231 16.80 -59.14 -36.20
C LEU A 231 16.63 -59.94 -34.91
N ALA A 232 15.96 -59.38 -33.91
CA ALA A 232 15.66 -60.07 -32.67
C ALA A 232 14.72 -61.27 -32.88
N VAL A 233 13.68 -61.13 -33.69
CA VAL A 233 12.77 -62.24 -34.06
C VAL A 233 13.54 -63.35 -34.78
N VAL A 234 14.35 -63.00 -35.78
CA VAL A 234 15.14 -63.98 -36.54
C VAL A 234 16.13 -64.69 -35.63
N TRP A 235 16.83 -63.96 -34.75
CA TRP A 235 17.74 -64.55 -33.79
C TRP A 235 17.02 -65.45 -32.78
N ALA A 236 15.92 -65.00 -32.19
CA ALA A 236 15.18 -65.74 -31.17
C ALA A 236 14.63 -67.06 -31.74
N THR A 237 14.05 -67.03 -32.94
CA THR A 237 13.52 -68.21 -33.63
C THR A 237 14.62 -69.20 -34.05
N LEU A 238 15.74 -68.73 -34.59
CA LEU A 238 16.84 -69.61 -35.01
C LEU A 238 17.62 -70.23 -33.85
N SER A 239 17.71 -69.52 -32.73
CA SER A 239 18.43 -69.99 -31.52
C SER A 239 17.55 -70.80 -30.58
N GLY A 240 16.23 -70.80 -30.77
CA GLY A 240 15.26 -71.38 -29.83
C GLY A 240 15.11 -70.56 -28.53
N ALA A 241 15.64 -69.33 -28.48
CA ALA A 241 15.56 -68.47 -27.32
C ALA A 241 14.14 -67.94 -27.07
N ASP A 242 13.26 -67.99 -28.07
CA ASP A 242 11.84 -67.65 -27.95
C ASP A 242 11.08 -68.54 -26.96
N GLN A 243 11.59 -69.76 -26.67
CA GLN A 243 11.04 -70.66 -25.64
C GLN A 243 11.55 -70.36 -24.22
N GLN A 244 12.66 -69.63 -24.09
CA GLN A 244 13.30 -69.32 -22.82
C GLN A 244 13.03 -67.88 -22.36
N LEU A 245 12.78 -66.98 -23.30
CA LEU A 245 12.47 -65.58 -23.06
C LEU A 245 10.97 -65.35 -23.03
N ALA A 246 10.53 -64.38 -22.23
CA ALA A 246 9.18 -63.85 -22.37
C ALA A 246 9.05 -63.14 -23.73
N THR A 247 8.13 -63.61 -24.58
CA THR A 247 7.88 -63.06 -25.93
C THR A 247 6.45 -62.57 -26.08
N VAL A 248 6.18 -61.76 -27.12
CA VAL A 248 4.87 -61.15 -27.39
C VAL A 248 3.72 -62.17 -27.47
N GLY A 249 4.01 -63.39 -27.95
CA GLY A 249 2.98 -64.41 -28.13
C GLY A 249 2.10 -64.17 -29.36
N VAL A 250 1.02 -64.94 -29.49
CA VAL A 250 0.19 -64.95 -30.71
C VAL A 250 -0.55 -63.62 -30.85
N VAL A 251 -0.33 -62.91 -31.95
CA VAL A 251 -1.10 -61.73 -32.36
C VAL A 251 -2.17 -62.17 -33.37
N PRO A 252 -3.47 -62.04 -33.06
CA PRO A 252 -4.54 -62.41 -33.98
C PRO A 252 -4.41 -61.69 -35.33
N ALA A 253 -4.55 -62.44 -36.44
CA ALA A 253 -4.61 -61.86 -37.77
C ALA A 253 -6.03 -61.34 -38.05
N GLY A 254 -6.15 -60.11 -38.54
CA GLY A 254 -7.45 -59.53 -38.86
C GLY A 254 -7.54 -58.03 -38.64
N LEU A 255 -8.66 -57.47 -39.08
CA LEU A 255 -9.06 -56.10 -38.76
C LEU A 255 -9.89 -56.11 -37.47
N PRO A 256 -9.89 -55.00 -36.69
CA PRO A 256 -10.68 -54.93 -35.46
C PRO A 256 -12.17 -55.10 -35.78
N GLU A 257 -12.85 -55.92 -34.97
CA GLU A 257 -14.31 -55.95 -34.97
C GLU A 257 -14.84 -54.65 -34.37
N VAL A 258 -15.92 -54.14 -34.96
CA VAL A 258 -16.55 -52.92 -34.45
C VAL A 258 -17.50 -53.31 -33.31
N SER A 259 -17.11 -53.00 -32.08
CA SER A 259 -17.90 -53.30 -30.88
C SER A 259 -18.16 -52.03 -30.05
N PRO A 260 -19.38 -51.81 -29.55
CA PRO A 260 -19.64 -50.71 -28.63
C PRO A 260 -19.04 -51.01 -27.25
N PRO A 261 -18.58 -49.98 -26.50
CA PRO A 261 -18.19 -50.15 -25.10
C PRO A 261 -19.34 -50.72 -24.26
N PRO A 262 -19.06 -51.54 -23.24
CA PRO A 262 -20.11 -52.12 -22.40
C PRO A 262 -20.86 -51.02 -21.62
N LEU A 263 -22.16 -51.23 -21.44
CA LEU A 263 -23.05 -50.29 -20.75
C LEU A 263 -23.18 -50.64 -19.26
N ASP A 264 -22.19 -50.19 -18.48
CA ASP A 264 -22.21 -50.26 -17.02
C ASP A 264 -22.15 -48.84 -16.43
N PHE A 265 -23.28 -48.33 -15.95
CA PHE A 265 -23.37 -46.94 -15.52
C PHE A 265 -22.47 -46.61 -14.32
N ASP A 266 -22.32 -47.54 -13.38
CA ASP A 266 -21.54 -47.33 -12.16
C ASP A 266 -20.05 -47.27 -12.48
N LEU A 267 -19.59 -48.19 -13.33
CA LEU A 267 -18.22 -48.19 -13.85
C LEU A 267 -17.92 -46.93 -14.68
N TRP A 268 -18.86 -46.49 -15.51
CA TRP A 268 -18.70 -45.25 -16.28
C TRP A 268 -18.54 -44.04 -15.37
N LEU A 269 -19.32 -43.94 -14.28
CA LEU A 269 -19.21 -42.82 -13.35
C LEU A 269 -17.89 -42.86 -12.57
N ALA A 270 -17.44 -44.05 -12.17
CA ALA A 270 -16.18 -44.25 -11.46
C ALA A 270 -14.94 -43.87 -12.30
N LEU A 271 -14.97 -44.17 -13.60
CA LEU A 271 -13.85 -43.89 -14.52
C LEU A 271 -13.80 -42.44 -15.02
N LEU A 272 -14.88 -41.68 -14.86
CA LEU A 272 -15.03 -40.33 -15.41
C LEU A 272 -13.87 -39.39 -15.01
N PRO A 273 -13.42 -39.33 -13.73
CA PRO A 273 -12.29 -38.47 -13.34
C PRO A 273 -10.99 -38.79 -14.08
N SER A 274 -10.61 -40.07 -14.16
CA SER A 274 -9.39 -40.50 -14.87
C SER A 274 -9.52 -40.29 -16.38
N SER A 275 -10.68 -40.57 -16.97
CA SER A 275 -10.96 -40.30 -18.38
C SER A 275 -10.80 -38.82 -18.75
N VAL A 276 -11.24 -37.91 -17.87
CA VAL A 276 -11.04 -36.45 -18.05
C VAL A 276 -9.56 -36.09 -18.03
N VAL A 277 -8.79 -36.64 -17.11
CA VAL A 277 -7.33 -36.39 -17.03
C VAL A 277 -6.63 -36.92 -18.28
N ILE A 278 -6.92 -38.16 -18.69
CA ILE A 278 -6.38 -38.77 -19.91
C ILE A 278 -6.72 -37.93 -21.14
N ALA A 279 -7.95 -37.43 -21.24
CA ALA A 279 -8.38 -36.56 -22.33
C ALA A 279 -7.59 -35.25 -22.37
N LEU A 280 -7.45 -34.58 -21.22
CA LEU A 280 -6.71 -33.32 -21.10
C LEU A 280 -5.24 -33.50 -21.47
N VAL A 281 -4.59 -34.54 -20.94
CA VAL A 281 -3.20 -34.89 -21.26
C VAL A 281 -3.04 -35.16 -22.75
N SER A 282 -3.90 -36.03 -23.30
CA SER A 282 -3.88 -36.38 -24.73
C SER A 282 -4.05 -35.14 -25.62
N TYR A 283 -4.94 -34.22 -25.25
CA TYR A 283 -5.14 -32.97 -25.98
C TYR A 283 -3.91 -32.04 -25.91
N VAL A 284 -3.39 -31.82 -24.72
CA VAL A 284 -2.26 -30.91 -24.45
C VAL A 284 -1.00 -31.40 -25.13
N GLU A 285 -0.69 -32.69 -25.00
CA GLU A 285 0.47 -33.32 -25.61
C GLU A 285 0.41 -33.17 -27.13
N SER A 286 -0.72 -33.59 -27.73
CA SER A 286 -0.94 -33.51 -29.17
C SER A 286 -0.83 -32.07 -29.67
N TYR A 287 -1.55 -31.12 -29.06
CA TYR A 287 -1.51 -29.72 -29.48
C TYR A 287 -0.09 -29.14 -29.40
N SER A 288 0.65 -29.43 -28.33
CA SER A 288 2.02 -28.93 -28.15
C SER A 288 2.96 -29.45 -29.22
N ILE A 289 2.85 -30.74 -29.58
CA ILE A 289 3.63 -31.35 -30.68
C ILE A 289 3.25 -30.69 -32.01
N GLY A 290 1.96 -30.56 -32.28
CA GLY A 290 1.45 -29.95 -33.50
C GLY A 290 1.91 -28.51 -33.67
N ALA A 291 1.77 -27.69 -32.62
CA ALA A 291 2.21 -26.31 -32.61
C ALA A 291 3.72 -26.17 -32.83
N THR A 292 4.52 -27.04 -32.20
CA THR A 292 5.98 -27.06 -32.36
C THR A 292 6.41 -27.38 -33.79
N LEU A 293 5.79 -28.38 -34.41
CA LEU A 293 6.08 -28.75 -35.80
C LEU A 293 5.56 -27.71 -36.81
N ALA A 294 4.37 -27.16 -36.56
CA ALA A 294 3.78 -26.12 -37.39
C ALA A 294 4.63 -24.85 -37.38
N ALA A 295 5.20 -24.46 -36.24
CA ALA A 295 6.11 -23.34 -36.11
C ALA A 295 7.36 -23.49 -37.00
N ARG A 296 7.93 -24.70 -37.11
CA ARG A 296 9.06 -24.98 -38.01
C ARG A 296 8.73 -24.78 -39.49
N LYS A 297 7.45 -24.94 -39.88
CA LYS A 297 6.95 -24.70 -41.24
C LYS A 297 6.26 -23.34 -41.41
N GLN A 298 6.33 -22.46 -40.42
CA GLN A 298 5.61 -21.18 -40.40
C GLN A 298 4.10 -21.32 -40.64
N THR A 299 3.51 -22.42 -40.16
CA THR A 299 2.07 -22.69 -40.19
C THR A 299 1.50 -22.61 -38.78
N ARG A 300 0.16 -22.66 -38.65
CA ARG A 300 -0.52 -22.62 -37.36
C ARG A 300 -1.45 -23.82 -37.22
N VAL A 301 -1.52 -24.36 -36.01
CA VAL A 301 -2.49 -25.37 -35.60
C VAL A 301 -3.67 -24.67 -34.94
N ASN A 302 -4.89 -25.11 -35.24
CA ASN A 302 -6.10 -24.56 -34.65
C ASN A 302 -6.47 -25.38 -33.41
N SER A 303 -6.31 -24.81 -32.22
CA SER A 303 -6.57 -25.47 -30.94
C SER A 303 -7.99 -26.03 -30.83
N HIS A 304 -8.99 -25.29 -31.29
CA HIS A 304 -10.37 -25.77 -31.27
C HIS A 304 -10.62 -26.94 -32.23
N GLN A 305 -9.92 -26.97 -33.36
CA GLN A 305 -10.05 -28.06 -34.32
C GLN A 305 -9.38 -29.33 -33.80
N GLU A 306 -8.26 -29.21 -33.07
CA GLU A 306 -7.59 -30.34 -32.44
C GLU A 306 -8.48 -31.04 -31.39
N LEU A 307 -9.33 -30.30 -30.65
CA LEU A 307 -10.32 -30.90 -29.74
C LEU A 307 -11.28 -31.85 -30.49
N ILE A 308 -11.70 -31.48 -31.71
CA ILE A 308 -12.55 -32.33 -32.54
C ILE A 308 -11.76 -33.54 -33.03
N ALA A 309 -10.55 -33.31 -33.55
CA ALA A 309 -9.74 -34.34 -34.19
C ALA A 309 -9.28 -35.43 -33.23
N ILE A 310 -8.77 -35.04 -32.06
CA ILE A 310 -8.31 -35.97 -31.02
C ILE A 310 -9.52 -36.63 -30.34
N GLY A 311 -10.62 -35.88 -30.16
CA GLY A 311 -11.88 -36.44 -29.68
C GLY A 311 -12.42 -37.52 -30.60
N ALA A 312 -12.45 -37.25 -31.91
CA ALA A 312 -12.87 -38.22 -32.93
C ALA A 312 -11.93 -39.43 -32.97
N ALA A 313 -10.62 -39.22 -32.86
CA ALA A 313 -9.65 -40.32 -32.82
C ALA A 313 -9.91 -41.26 -31.63
N ASN A 314 -10.14 -40.72 -30.43
CA ASN A 314 -10.43 -41.52 -29.23
C ASN A 314 -11.82 -42.18 -29.29
N ILE A 315 -12.85 -41.51 -29.82
CA ILE A 315 -14.15 -42.16 -30.09
C ILE A 315 -13.95 -43.34 -31.06
N GLY A 316 -13.17 -43.16 -32.12
CA GLY A 316 -12.82 -44.24 -33.04
C GLY A 316 -12.12 -45.41 -32.36
N ALA A 317 -11.21 -45.12 -31.43
CA ALA A 317 -10.49 -46.13 -30.65
C ALA A 317 -11.44 -46.98 -29.79
N ALA A 318 -12.46 -46.34 -29.21
CA ALA A 318 -13.47 -47.00 -28.38
C ALA A 318 -14.23 -48.10 -29.13
N PHE A 319 -14.48 -47.90 -30.43
CA PHE A 319 -15.25 -48.84 -31.24
C PHE A 319 -14.40 -49.94 -31.89
N THR A 320 -13.07 -49.85 -31.83
CA THR A 320 -12.17 -50.80 -32.51
C THR A 320 -11.34 -51.63 -31.54
N GLY A 321 -11.75 -51.73 -30.27
CA GLY A 321 -10.99 -52.47 -29.26
C GLY A 321 -9.59 -51.91 -29.04
N ALA A 322 -9.43 -50.59 -29.12
CA ALA A 322 -8.19 -49.90 -28.83
C ALA A 322 -8.28 -49.15 -27.50
N TYR A 323 -7.15 -48.59 -27.08
CA TYR A 323 -7.03 -47.77 -25.87
C TYR A 323 -6.70 -46.31 -26.23
N PRO A 324 -6.78 -45.36 -25.27
CA PRO A 324 -6.66 -43.93 -25.54
C PRO A 324 -5.43 -43.55 -26.38
N VAL A 325 -5.65 -42.66 -27.35
CA VAL A 325 -4.65 -42.23 -28.33
C VAL A 325 -4.34 -40.74 -28.25
N ALA A 326 -3.11 -40.39 -28.62
CA ALA A 326 -2.66 -39.00 -28.75
C ALA A 326 -1.64 -38.85 -29.87
N GLY A 327 -1.24 -37.60 -30.15
CA GLY A 327 -0.12 -37.28 -31.03
C GLY A 327 1.20 -37.73 -30.41
N SER A 328 2.03 -38.43 -31.19
CA SER A 328 3.35 -38.88 -30.73
C SER A 328 4.45 -37.96 -31.25
N PHE A 329 5.28 -37.42 -30.35
CA PHE A 329 6.41 -36.58 -30.76
C PHE A 329 7.42 -37.36 -31.60
N SER A 330 7.74 -38.60 -31.20
CA SER A 330 8.67 -39.47 -31.93
C SER A 330 8.19 -39.73 -33.37
N ARG A 331 6.94 -40.20 -33.54
CA ARG A 331 6.37 -40.51 -34.87
C ARG A 331 6.16 -39.25 -35.72
N SER A 332 5.69 -38.16 -35.13
CA SER A 332 5.47 -36.90 -35.84
C SER A 332 6.79 -36.23 -36.26
N SER A 333 7.83 -36.35 -35.45
CA SER A 333 9.19 -35.90 -35.79
C SER A 333 9.76 -36.73 -36.93
N VAL A 334 9.61 -38.06 -36.89
CA VAL A 334 10.01 -38.94 -38.02
C VAL A 334 9.23 -38.59 -39.28
N ASN A 335 7.92 -38.36 -39.20
CA ASN A 335 7.10 -37.95 -40.33
C ASN A 335 7.63 -36.64 -40.95
N TYR A 336 7.89 -35.63 -40.11
CA TYR A 336 8.44 -34.35 -40.52
C TYR A 336 9.83 -34.48 -41.17
N LEU A 337 10.75 -35.21 -40.53
CA LEU A 337 12.13 -35.41 -41.01
C LEU A 337 12.18 -36.26 -42.29
N SER A 338 11.23 -37.16 -42.47
CA SER A 338 11.08 -37.98 -43.68
C SER A 338 10.47 -37.21 -44.85
N GLY A 339 10.16 -35.92 -44.66
CA GLY A 339 9.63 -35.05 -45.70
C GLY A 339 8.10 -35.04 -45.79
N GLY A 340 7.38 -35.63 -44.83
CA GLY A 340 5.91 -35.63 -44.80
C GLY A 340 5.32 -34.22 -44.89
N ARG A 341 4.46 -34.01 -45.88
CA ARG A 341 3.92 -32.69 -46.23
C ARG A 341 2.48 -32.53 -45.79
N THR A 342 1.70 -33.61 -45.80
CA THR A 342 0.26 -33.59 -45.49
C THR A 342 -0.18 -34.76 -44.61
N PRO A 343 -1.41 -34.73 -44.05
CA PRO A 343 -1.95 -35.85 -43.29
C PRO A 343 -2.09 -37.17 -44.08
N VAL A 344 -1.93 -37.13 -45.42
CA VAL A 344 -1.92 -38.33 -46.26
C VAL A 344 -0.80 -39.30 -45.86
N SER A 345 0.32 -38.81 -45.31
CA SER A 345 1.38 -39.70 -44.82
C SER A 345 0.92 -40.59 -43.65
N SER A 346 0.01 -40.09 -42.81
CA SER A 346 -0.62 -40.89 -41.75
C SER A 346 -1.60 -41.92 -42.33
N LEU A 347 -2.30 -41.61 -43.42
CA LEU A 347 -3.15 -42.59 -44.11
C LEU A 347 -2.33 -43.72 -44.73
N VAL A 348 -1.18 -43.39 -45.34
CA VAL A 348 -0.22 -44.38 -45.84
C VAL A 348 0.30 -45.24 -44.69
N CYS A 349 0.66 -44.64 -43.56
CA CYS A 349 1.07 -45.38 -42.36
C CYS A 349 -0.03 -46.35 -41.89
N ALA A 350 -1.30 -45.92 -41.81
CA ALA A 350 -2.41 -46.81 -41.46
C ALA A 350 -2.54 -47.96 -42.45
N ALA A 351 -2.37 -47.72 -43.76
CA ALA A 351 -2.39 -48.77 -44.78
C ALA A 351 -1.25 -49.80 -44.61
N VAL A 352 -0.05 -49.35 -44.24
CA VAL A 352 1.09 -50.24 -43.90
C VAL A 352 0.73 -51.14 -42.72
N ILE A 353 0.09 -50.59 -41.69
CA ILE A 353 -0.32 -51.36 -40.51
C ILE A 353 -1.42 -52.37 -40.84
N VAL A 354 -2.36 -52.03 -41.73
CA VAL A 354 -3.34 -52.99 -42.26
C VAL A 354 -2.63 -54.16 -42.96
N ILE A 355 -1.63 -53.89 -43.81
CA ILE A 355 -0.84 -54.95 -44.47
C ILE A 355 -0.17 -55.84 -43.43
N VAL A 356 0.39 -55.25 -42.37
CA VAL A 356 1.04 -56.00 -41.29
C VAL A 356 0.05 -56.89 -40.52
N LEU A 357 -1.14 -56.37 -40.21
CA LEU A 357 -2.21 -57.12 -39.52
C LEU A 357 -2.77 -58.28 -40.34
N LEU A 358 -2.75 -58.19 -41.66
CA LEU A 358 -3.28 -59.23 -42.54
C LEU A 358 -2.26 -60.31 -42.87
N PHE A 359 -0.97 -59.98 -42.94
CA PHE A 359 0.05 -60.88 -43.51
C PHE A 359 1.24 -61.17 -42.59
N PHE A 360 1.52 -60.34 -41.59
CA PHE A 360 2.80 -60.39 -40.86
C PHE A 360 2.65 -60.52 -39.33
N THR A 361 1.45 -60.72 -38.79
CA THR A 361 1.21 -60.79 -37.33
C THR A 361 1.98 -61.93 -36.64
N GLN A 362 2.10 -63.08 -37.30
CA GLN A 362 2.84 -64.23 -36.79
C GLN A 362 4.33 -63.97 -36.61
N LEU A 363 4.92 -62.99 -37.32
CA LEU A 363 6.34 -62.66 -37.13
C LEU A 363 6.60 -62.01 -35.76
N PHE A 364 5.61 -61.40 -35.13
CA PHE A 364 5.80 -60.74 -33.84
C PHE A 364 5.81 -61.72 -32.68
N SER A 365 5.33 -62.96 -32.82
CA SER A 365 5.14 -63.85 -31.69
C SER A 365 6.43 -64.22 -30.96
N ALA A 366 7.54 -64.31 -31.70
CA ALA A 366 8.87 -64.61 -31.15
C ALA A 366 9.64 -63.35 -30.71
N LEU A 367 9.04 -62.16 -30.76
CA LEU A 367 9.72 -60.92 -30.38
C LEU A 367 9.87 -60.86 -28.85
N PRO A 368 11.09 -60.75 -28.29
CA PRO A 368 11.27 -60.70 -26.84
C PRO A 368 10.82 -59.38 -26.22
N HIS A 369 10.21 -59.42 -25.03
CA HIS A 369 9.80 -58.21 -24.29
C HIS A 369 10.97 -57.27 -23.98
N ALA A 370 12.16 -57.80 -23.72
CA ALA A 370 13.36 -56.99 -23.48
C ALA A 370 13.71 -56.07 -24.66
N VAL A 371 13.42 -56.49 -25.90
CA VAL A 371 13.64 -55.68 -27.10
C VAL A 371 12.60 -54.57 -27.20
N LEU A 372 11.33 -54.87 -26.90
CA LEU A 372 10.27 -53.86 -26.80
C LEU A 372 10.60 -52.81 -25.73
N ALA A 373 11.06 -53.24 -24.56
CA ALA A 373 11.51 -52.37 -23.48
C ALA A 373 12.64 -51.43 -23.93
N ALA A 374 13.64 -51.95 -24.64
CA ALA A 374 14.73 -51.15 -25.22
C ALA A 374 14.21 -50.12 -26.25
N ILE A 375 13.26 -50.50 -27.10
CA ILE A 375 12.62 -49.60 -28.08
C ILE A 375 11.88 -48.46 -27.36
N VAL A 376 11.15 -48.76 -26.29
CA VAL A 376 10.44 -47.76 -25.49
C VAL A 376 11.42 -46.82 -24.82
N MET A 377 12.46 -47.35 -24.14
CA MET A 377 13.49 -46.55 -23.46
C MET A 377 14.16 -45.56 -24.42
N VAL A 378 14.63 -46.01 -25.59
CA VAL A 378 15.27 -45.12 -26.58
C VAL A 378 14.30 -44.06 -27.11
N SER A 379 13.03 -44.42 -27.29
CA SER A 379 12.01 -43.51 -27.80
C SER A 379 11.71 -42.33 -26.87
N VAL A 380 11.83 -42.53 -25.55
CA VAL A 380 11.55 -41.48 -24.55
C VAL A 380 12.76 -40.66 -24.14
N VAL A 381 13.99 -41.19 -24.24
CA VAL A 381 15.22 -40.42 -23.96
C VAL A 381 15.31 -39.17 -24.83
N GLY A 382 14.84 -39.24 -26.08
CA GLY A 382 14.80 -38.09 -26.99
C GLY A 382 13.78 -37.01 -26.62
N LEU A 383 12.89 -37.26 -25.65
CA LEU A 383 11.89 -36.30 -25.16
C LEU A 383 12.42 -35.47 -23.98
N MET A 384 13.45 -35.95 -23.29
CA MET A 384 14.02 -35.27 -22.12
C MET A 384 14.83 -34.05 -22.55
N ASP A 385 14.53 -32.88 -21.98
CA ASP A 385 15.24 -31.62 -22.28
C ASP A 385 15.90 -31.01 -21.04
N LEU A 386 16.83 -31.76 -20.44
CA LEU A 386 17.58 -31.32 -19.24
C LEU A 386 18.51 -30.12 -19.52
N LYS A 387 18.88 -29.89 -20.79
CA LYS A 387 19.76 -28.78 -21.17
C LYS A 387 19.02 -27.46 -21.08
N SER A 388 17.79 -27.38 -21.58
CA SER A 388 16.96 -26.19 -21.48
C SER A 388 16.62 -25.88 -20.02
N SER A 389 16.31 -26.88 -19.19
CA SER A 389 16.06 -26.68 -17.75
C SER A 389 17.23 -25.98 -17.05
N ARG A 390 18.47 -26.40 -17.35
CA ARG A 390 19.69 -25.79 -16.80
C ARG A 390 19.88 -24.35 -17.27
N HIS A 391 19.56 -24.05 -18.53
CA HIS A 391 19.63 -22.70 -19.07
C HIS A 391 18.58 -21.78 -18.43
N HIS A 392 17.34 -22.27 -18.30
CA HIS A 392 16.24 -21.54 -17.67
C HIS A 392 16.53 -21.20 -16.21
N TRP A 393 17.22 -22.07 -15.46
CA TRP A 393 17.60 -21.79 -14.06
C TRP A 393 18.42 -20.49 -13.90
N ALA A 394 19.27 -20.18 -14.88
CA ALA A 394 20.10 -18.98 -14.85
C ALA A 394 19.29 -17.69 -15.14
N ILE A 395 18.16 -17.80 -15.85
CA ILE A 395 17.38 -16.65 -16.35
C ILE A 395 16.08 -16.45 -15.54
N HIS A 396 15.27 -17.50 -15.38
CA HIS A 396 13.94 -17.49 -14.78
C HIS A 396 13.81 -18.55 -13.68
N ARG A 397 14.39 -18.27 -12.50
CA ARG A 397 14.39 -19.22 -11.36
C ARG A 397 13.01 -19.73 -10.95
N HIS A 398 11.98 -18.88 -11.00
CA HIS A 398 10.61 -19.27 -10.61
C HIS A 398 10.00 -20.29 -11.59
N ASP A 399 10.30 -20.15 -12.88
CA ASP A 399 9.84 -21.05 -13.92
C ASP A 399 10.50 -22.42 -13.74
N THR A 400 11.82 -22.46 -13.55
CA THR A 400 12.52 -23.73 -13.31
C THR A 400 12.13 -24.36 -11.96
N LEU A 401 11.80 -23.58 -10.94
CA LEU A 401 11.24 -24.13 -9.70
C LEU A 401 9.89 -24.80 -9.93
N THR A 402 9.03 -24.20 -10.77
CA THR A 402 7.73 -24.78 -11.16
C THR A 402 7.93 -26.07 -11.96
N GLU A 403 8.91 -26.09 -12.86
CA GLU A 403 9.31 -27.28 -13.63
C GLU A 403 9.75 -28.43 -12.73
N ILE A 404 10.70 -28.18 -11.83
CA ILE A 404 11.22 -29.19 -10.88
C ILE A 404 10.11 -29.64 -9.93
N ALA A 405 9.31 -28.73 -9.40
CA ALA A 405 8.20 -29.07 -8.52
C ALA A 405 7.18 -29.97 -9.25
N THR A 406 6.81 -29.63 -10.48
CA THR A 406 5.92 -30.47 -11.30
C THR A 406 6.52 -31.85 -11.54
N MET A 407 7.81 -31.90 -11.88
CA MET A 407 8.52 -33.17 -12.09
C MET A 407 8.49 -34.05 -10.84
N LEU A 408 8.81 -33.49 -9.66
CA LEU A 408 8.79 -34.23 -8.39
C LEU A 408 7.38 -34.65 -8.01
N MET A 409 6.37 -33.78 -8.17
CA MET A 409 4.98 -34.13 -7.88
C MET A 409 4.50 -35.27 -8.76
N VAL A 410 4.85 -35.30 -10.05
CA VAL A 410 4.51 -36.43 -10.94
C VAL A 410 5.23 -37.72 -10.53
N LEU A 411 6.51 -37.64 -10.17
CA LEU A 411 7.29 -38.82 -9.76
C LEU A 411 6.81 -39.43 -8.43
N PHE A 412 6.39 -38.61 -7.47
CA PHE A 412 6.01 -39.07 -6.12
C PHE A 412 4.51 -39.27 -5.91
N LEU A 413 3.66 -38.43 -6.53
CA LEU A 413 2.21 -38.45 -6.33
C LEU A 413 1.46 -39.10 -7.52
N GLY A 414 2.19 -39.52 -8.56
CA GLY A 414 1.62 -40.06 -9.78
C GLY A 414 1.28 -38.97 -10.81
N VAL A 415 0.99 -39.43 -12.02
CA VAL A 415 0.81 -38.54 -13.18
C VAL A 415 -0.40 -37.62 -13.05
N GLU A 416 -1.54 -38.15 -12.61
CA GLU A 416 -2.79 -37.39 -12.52
C GLU A 416 -2.69 -36.25 -11.48
N VAL A 417 -2.33 -36.60 -10.24
CA VAL A 417 -2.19 -35.63 -9.13
C VAL A 417 -1.03 -34.68 -9.40
N GLY A 418 0.09 -35.19 -9.90
CA GLY A 418 1.28 -34.39 -10.13
C GLY A 418 1.10 -33.32 -11.20
N LEU A 419 0.42 -33.65 -12.31
CA LEU A 419 0.10 -32.67 -13.34
C LEU A 419 -0.90 -31.64 -12.82
N ALA A 420 -2.01 -32.06 -12.21
CA ALA A 420 -3.01 -31.14 -11.66
C ALA A 420 -2.38 -30.15 -10.66
N ALA A 421 -1.54 -30.66 -9.75
CA ALA A 421 -0.80 -29.84 -8.79
C ALA A 421 0.19 -28.88 -9.47
N GLY A 422 0.88 -29.31 -10.53
CA GLY A 422 1.76 -28.46 -11.33
C GLY A 422 1.03 -27.29 -11.99
N VAL A 423 -0.17 -27.55 -12.56
CA VAL A 423 -1.02 -26.51 -13.15
C VAL A 423 -1.49 -25.52 -12.08
N LEU A 424 -2.01 -26.03 -10.96
CA LEU A 424 -2.46 -25.18 -9.84
C LEU A 424 -1.31 -24.34 -9.29
N LEU A 425 -0.11 -24.89 -9.18
CA LEU A 425 1.09 -24.17 -8.75
C LEU A 425 1.47 -23.07 -9.75
N SER A 426 1.42 -23.35 -11.05
CA SER A 426 1.67 -22.35 -12.10
C SER A 426 0.65 -21.20 -12.05
N ILE A 427 -0.64 -21.52 -11.88
CA ILE A 427 -1.70 -20.52 -11.73
C ILE A 427 -1.48 -19.70 -10.44
N ALA A 428 -1.14 -20.36 -9.33
CA ALA A 428 -0.86 -19.69 -8.06
C ALA A 428 0.33 -18.73 -8.17
N PHE A 429 1.41 -19.11 -8.84
CA PHE A 429 2.55 -18.23 -9.08
C PHE A 429 2.22 -17.08 -10.04
N PHE A 430 1.42 -17.33 -11.07
CA PHE A 430 0.91 -16.27 -11.95
C PHE A 430 0.09 -15.24 -11.16
N ILE A 431 -0.87 -15.69 -10.34
CA ILE A 431 -1.69 -14.84 -9.47
C ILE A 431 -0.80 -14.08 -8.47
N ARG A 432 0.15 -14.76 -7.82
CA ARG A 432 1.08 -14.12 -6.87
C ARG A 432 1.93 -13.02 -7.51
N THR A 433 2.36 -13.24 -8.75
CA THR A 433 3.20 -12.28 -9.47
C THR A 433 2.38 -11.08 -9.92
N SER A 434 1.19 -11.31 -10.49
CA SER A 434 0.30 -10.22 -10.95
C SER A 434 -0.35 -9.45 -9.79
N SER A 435 -0.52 -10.07 -8.61
CA SER A 435 -0.95 -9.41 -7.37
C SER A 435 0.09 -8.47 -6.76
N ARG A 436 1.34 -8.46 -7.25
CA ARG A 436 2.40 -7.57 -6.75
C ARG A 436 2.85 -6.59 -7.84
N PRO A 437 2.00 -5.63 -8.24
CA PRO A 437 2.29 -4.75 -9.36
C PRO A 437 3.48 -3.85 -9.05
N ASN A 438 4.27 -3.58 -10.08
CA ASN A 438 5.36 -2.63 -10.04
C ASN A 438 4.78 -1.21 -10.12
N ILE A 439 4.98 -0.43 -9.05
CA ILE A 439 4.59 0.97 -8.99
C ILE A 439 5.85 1.80 -8.93
N THR A 440 6.04 2.63 -9.94
CA THR A 440 7.24 3.43 -10.16
C THR A 440 6.92 4.91 -10.08
N GLN A 441 7.69 5.66 -9.30
CA GLN A 441 7.60 7.12 -9.35
C GLN A 441 8.28 7.62 -10.63
N VAL A 442 7.61 8.51 -11.33
CA VAL A 442 8.07 9.05 -12.61
C VAL A 442 8.32 10.56 -12.54
N GLY A 443 9.27 11.02 -13.34
CA GLY A 443 9.57 12.44 -13.57
C GLY A 443 9.74 12.70 -15.07
N ARG A 444 9.73 13.98 -15.46
CA ARG A 444 9.88 14.43 -16.84
C ARG A 444 11.35 14.39 -17.25
N LEU A 445 11.67 13.84 -18.40
CA LEU A 445 13.04 13.79 -18.90
C LEU A 445 13.38 15.11 -19.60
N ALA A 446 14.09 16.01 -18.90
CA ALA A 446 14.45 17.35 -19.40
C ALA A 446 13.23 18.08 -20.02
N ASP A 447 13.43 18.75 -21.16
CA ASP A 447 12.39 19.45 -21.93
C ASP A 447 11.59 18.54 -22.88
N THR A 448 11.49 17.24 -22.60
CA THR A 448 10.69 16.31 -23.39
C THR A 448 9.34 16.01 -22.72
N GLU A 449 8.39 15.49 -23.48
CA GLU A 449 7.11 14.99 -22.96
C GLU A 449 7.21 13.55 -22.43
N HIS A 450 8.42 13.03 -22.22
CA HIS A 450 8.65 11.66 -21.79
C HIS A 450 8.83 11.55 -20.28
N PHE A 451 8.06 10.63 -19.68
CA PHE A 451 8.15 10.32 -18.25
C PHE A 451 8.92 9.03 -18.01
N ARG A 452 9.92 9.07 -17.14
CA ARG A 452 10.81 7.95 -16.82
C ARG A 452 10.99 7.78 -15.31
N SER A 453 11.47 6.60 -14.93
CA SER A 453 11.68 6.25 -13.52
C SER A 453 12.76 7.12 -12.90
N ILE A 454 12.44 7.75 -11.76
CA ILE A 454 13.39 8.55 -10.98
C ILE A 454 14.61 7.76 -10.49
N LYS A 455 14.52 6.42 -10.45
CA LYS A 455 15.61 5.55 -9.98
C LYS A 455 16.64 5.21 -11.05
N ARG A 456 16.30 5.41 -12.33
CA ARG A 456 17.11 4.96 -13.47
C ARG A 456 17.61 6.09 -14.36
N TYR A 457 16.88 7.21 -14.38
CA TYR A 457 17.17 8.34 -15.24
C TYR A 457 17.15 9.62 -14.42
N ASP A 458 17.94 10.60 -14.85
CA ASP A 458 17.88 11.96 -14.33
C ASP A 458 16.62 12.64 -14.89
N VAL A 459 15.69 13.01 -14.02
CA VAL A 459 14.36 13.49 -14.40
C VAL A 459 13.89 14.59 -13.45
N GLU A 460 13.16 15.54 -14.01
CA GLU A 460 12.55 16.65 -13.29
C GLU A 460 11.26 16.18 -12.61
N THR A 461 11.11 16.51 -11.33
CA THR A 461 9.88 16.27 -10.57
C THR A 461 9.38 17.57 -9.97
N LEU A 462 8.07 17.73 -9.86
CA LEU A 462 7.49 18.91 -9.23
C LEU A 462 7.42 18.72 -7.71
N PRO A 463 7.84 19.72 -6.92
CA PRO A 463 7.56 19.78 -5.49
C PRO A 463 6.04 19.68 -5.26
N GLY A 464 5.62 18.85 -4.31
CA GLY A 464 4.20 18.66 -3.98
C GLY A 464 3.40 17.74 -4.89
N VAL A 465 3.93 17.30 -6.04
CA VAL A 465 3.27 16.34 -6.94
C VAL A 465 3.97 14.98 -6.88
N LEU A 466 3.22 13.93 -6.55
CA LEU A 466 3.67 12.54 -6.55
C LEU A 466 3.06 11.80 -7.75
N ALA A 467 3.79 11.75 -8.86
CA ALA A 467 3.40 10.99 -10.06
C ALA A 467 3.86 9.52 -9.97
N LEU A 468 2.91 8.59 -9.96
CA LEU A 468 3.14 7.15 -9.83
C LEU A 468 2.55 6.42 -11.04
N ARG A 469 3.40 5.70 -11.76
CA ARG A 469 2.99 4.82 -12.85
C ARG A 469 2.74 3.41 -12.34
N VAL A 470 1.58 2.85 -12.69
CA VAL A 470 1.22 1.46 -12.41
C VAL A 470 1.53 0.62 -13.64
N ASP A 471 2.50 -0.28 -13.55
CA ASP A 471 2.93 -1.15 -14.65
C ASP A 471 2.15 -2.48 -14.67
N GLU A 472 0.82 -2.44 -14.47
CA GLU A 472 -0.08 -3.61 -14.47
C GLU A 472 -1.55 -3.15 -14.61
N ASN A 473 -2.47 -4.07 -14.97
CA ASN A 473 -3.91 -3.83 -14.84
C ASN A 473 -4.32 -3.63 -13.38
N ILE A 474 -5.44 -2.95 -13.10
CA ILE A 474 -5.95 -2.73 -11.72
C ILE A 474 -7.17 -3.61 -11.51
N TYR A 475 -7.05 -4.65 -10.69
CA TYR A 475 -8.14 -5.61 -10.50
C TYR A 475 -8.11 -6.24 -9.11
N PHE A 476 -9.06 -7.13 -8.81
CA PHE A 476 -9.28 -7.67 -7.46
C PHE A 476 -8.02 -8.26 -6.81
N ALA A 477 -7.13 -8.89 -7.58
CA ALA A 477 -5.95 -9.54 -7.01
C ALA A 477 -4.87 -8.54 -6.57
N ASN A 478 -4.86 -7.31 -7.11
CA ASN A 478 -3.82 -6.33 -6.84
C ASN A 478 -4.29 -4.98 -6.26
N ALA A 479 -5.60 -4.71 -6.26
CA ALA A 479 -6.18 -3.45 -5.80
C ALA A 479 -5.69 -3.05 -4.41
N VAL A 480 -5.73 -3.97 -3.44
CA VAL A 480 -5.30 -3.69 -2.05
C VAL A 480 -3.81 -3.33 -1.98
N GLN A 481 -2.92 -4.07 -2.67
CA GLN A 481 -1.50 -3.72 -2.64
C GLN A 481 -1.20 -2.41 -3.37
N ILE A 482 -1.99 -2.04 -4.39
CA ILE A 482 -1.89 -0.74 -5.06
C ILE A 482 -2.28 0.37 -4.07
N GLU A 483 -3.46 0.28 -3.46
CA GLU A 483 -3.97 1.24 -2.47
C GLU A 483 -2.93 1.51 -1.37
N ASP A 484 -2.44 0.45 -0.74
CA ASP A 484 -1.42 0.48 0.30
C ASP A 484 -0.12 1.17 -0.14
N LYS A 485 0.36 0.84 -1.34
CA LYS A 485 1.61 1.38 -1.89
C LYS A 485 1.49 2.86 -2.27
N PHE A 486 0.30 3.30 -2.68
CA PHE A 486 0.02 4.70 -2.96
C PHE A 486 -0.05 5.52 -1.67
N LEU A 487 -0.84 5.07 -0.69
CA LEU A 487 -0.97 5.75 0.60
C LEU A 487 0.36 5.83 1.34
N LYS A 488 1.11 4.72 1.45
CA LYS A 488 2.43 4.71 2.09
C LYS A 488 3.43 5.66 1.43
N ARG A 489 3.38 5.84 0.11
CA ARG A 489 4.27 6.77 -0.60
C ARG A 489 3.83 8.22 -0.45
N ALA A 490 2.52 8.49 -0.49
CA ALA A 490 1.98 9.83 -0.27
C ALA A 490 2.32 10.33 1.15
N GLN A 491 2.17 9.48 2.17
CA GLN A 491 2.44 9.83 3.57
C GLN A 491 3.93 10.03 3.87
N ARG A 492 4.83 9.24 3.25
CA ARG A 492 6.28 9.37 3.49
C ARG A 492 6.88 10.67 2.97
N ARG A 493 6.31 11.25 1.91
CA ARG A 493 6.83 12.47 1.29
C ARG A 493 6.12 13.70 1.89
N LYS A 494 6.82 14.40 2.78
CA LYS A 494 6.35 15.67 3.36
C LYS A 494 6.05 16.69 2.25
N GLY A 495 4.90 17.36 2.36
CA GLY A 495 4.48 18.40 1.41
C GLY A 495 3.80 17.89 0.14
N THR A 496 3.45 16.59 0.03
CA THR A 496 2.64 16.08 -1.09
C THR A 496 1.24 16.69 -1.04
N LYS A 497 0.83 17.40 -2.09
CA LYS A 497 -0.51 18.00 -2.28
C LYS A 497 -1.32 17.29 -3.37
N HIS A 498 -0.64 16.71 -4.36
CA HIS A 498 -1.27 16.03 -5.49
C HIS A 498 -0.63 14.66 -5.69
N VAL A 499 -1.46 13.64 -5.89
CA VAL A 499 -1.06 12.30 -6.35
C VAL A 499 -1.60 12.11 -7.75
N LEU A 500 -0.71 11.82 -8.71
CA LEU A 500 -1.07 11.55 -10.10
C LEU A 500 -0.84 10.06 -10.39
N ILE A 501 -1.90 9.34 -10.75
CA ILE A 501 -1.81 7.96 -11.25
C ILE A 501 -1.58 8.03 -12.77
N VAL A 502 -0.43 7.55 -13.23
CA VAL A 502 -0.12 7.42 -14.66
C VAL A 502 -0.57 6.05 -15.15
N CYS A 503 -1.64 6.01 -15.94
CA CYS A 503 -2.33 4.80 -16.37
C CYS A 503 -1.89 4.26 -17.74
N GLY A 504 -0.78 4.74 -18.32
CA GLY A 504 -0.35 4.33 -19.66
C GLY A 504 -0.18 2.81 -19.87
N SER A 505 0.13 2.06 -18.80
CA SER A 505 0.26 0.59 -18.82
C SER A 505 -1.02 -0.15 -18.40
N VAL A 506 -2.05 0.56 -17.91
CA VAL A 506 -3.30 -0.01 -17.42
C VAL A 506 -4.25 -0.22 -18.60
N ASN A 507 -4.61 -1.48 -18.88
CA ASN A 507 -5.56 -1.82 -19.96
C ASN A 507 -6.96 -2.11 -19.42
N MET A 508 -7.06 -2.56 -18.17
CA MET A 508 -8.29 -3.00 -17.55
C MET A 508 -8.36 -2.50 -16.09
N ILE A 509 -9.55 -2.04 -15.70
CA ILE A 509 -9.93 -1.74 -14.32
C ILE A 509 -11.22 -2.50 -14.04
N ASP A 510 -11.20 -3.45 -13.09
CA ASP A 510 -12.40 -4.18 -12.69
C ASP A 510 -13.21 -3.42 -11.62
N ALA A 511 -14.36 -3.97 -11.22
CA ALA A 511 -15.21 -3.34 -10.21
C ALA A 511 -14.50 -3.14 -8.86
N THR A 512 -13.65 -4.08 -8.44
CA THR A 512 -12.86 -4.00 -7.20
C THR A 512 -11.80 -2.91 -7.29
N GLY A 513 -11.12 -2.80 -8.45
CA GLY A 513 -10.16 -1.76 -8.78
C GLY A 513 -10.79 -0.37 -8.80
N LEU A 514 -11.99 -0.24 -9.37
CA LEU A 514 -12.74 1.00 -9.35
C LEU A 514 -13.12 1.42 -7.92
N GLN A 515 -13.65 0.50 -7.11
CA GLN A 515 -13.92 0.81 -5.70
C GLN A 515 -12.67 1.19 -4.93
N MET A 516 -11.54 0.53 -5.22
CA MET A 516 -10.25 0.90 -4.64
C MET A 516 -9.85 2.33 -5.00
N LEU A 517 -10.03 2.78 -6.24
CA LEU A 517 -9.75 4.17 -6.63
C LEU A 517 -10.63 5.16 -5.87
N ILE A 518 -11.90 4.84 -5.63
CA ILE A 518 -12.82 5.68 -4.85
C ILE A 518 -12.36 5.77 -3.38
N ARG A 519 -12.01 4.64 -2.76
CA ARG A 519 -11.48 4.63 -1.39
C ARG A 519 -10.16 5.39 -1.29
N LEU A 520 -9.25 5.17 -2.23
CA LEU A 520 -7.97 5.88 -2.32
C LEU A 520 -8.19 7.39 -2.41
N ASN A 521 -9.12 7.85 -3.26
CA ASN A 521 -9.48 9.25 -3.37
C ASN A 521 -10.00 9.83 -2.04
N ASN A 522 -10.89 9.11 -1.35
CA ASN A 522 -11.44 9.56 -0.08
C ASN A 522 -10.37 9.63 1.02
N ASN A 523 -9.49 8.63 1.09
CA ASN A 523 -8.39 8.59 2.05
C ASN A 523 -7.37 9.72 1.80
N LEU A 524 -7.03 9.98 0.54
CA LEU A 524 -6.16 11.09 0.16
C LEU A 524 -6.83 12.45 0.46
N LYS A 525 -8.14 12.58 0.18
CA LYS A 525 -8.92 13.79 0.48
C LYS A 525 -8.89 14.14 1.97
N GLN A 526 -9.04 13.14 2.85
CA GLN A 526 -8.94 13.33 4.31
C GLN A 526 -7.56 13.84 4.74
N ALA A 527 -6.50 13.47 4.01
CA ALA A 527 -5.14 13.97 4.21
C ALA A 527 -4.86 15.32 3.52
N GLY A 528 -5.86 15.95 2.88
CA GLY A 528 -5.70 17.20 2.12
C GLY A 528 -4.96 17.02 0.80
N ILE A 529 -4.88 15.78 0.27
CA ILE A 529 -4.18 15.43 -0.97
C ILE A 529 -5.22 15.15 -2.06
N THR A 530 -5.05 15.75 -3.23
CA THR A 530 -5.92 15.49 -4.39
C THR A 530 -5.42 14.31 -5.22
N LEU A 531 -6.34 13.54 -5.78
CA LEU A 531 -6.05 12.41 -6.66
C LEU A 531 -6.42 12.74 -8.11
N SER A 532 -5.45 12.63 -9.01
CA SER A 532 -5.63 12.81 -10.46
C SER A 532 -5.20 11.56 -11.23
N LEU A 533 -5.72 11.40 -12.45
CA LEU A 533 -5.39 10.30 -13.36
C LEU A 533 -4.87 10.86 -14.69
N SER A 534 -3.95 10.16 -15.36
CA SER A 534 -3.48 10.49 -16.71
C SER A 534 -3.33 9.24 -17.59
N ASP A 535 -3.28 9.43 -18.91
CA ASP A 535 -2.99 8.38 -19.89
C ASP A 535 -3.98 7.19 -19.84
N LEU A 536 -5.27 7.48 -19.58
CA LEU A 536 -6.31 6.46 -19.63
C LEU A 536 -6.59 6.04 -21.09
N LYS A 537 -6.60 4.74 -21.33
CA LYS A 537 -6.93 4.19 -22.66
C LYS A 537 -8.41 4.34 -22.95
N GLY A 538 -8.75 4.56 -24.23
CA GLY A 538 -10.13 4.76 -24.67
C GLY A 538 -11.09 3.62 -24.30
N THR A 539 -10.60 2.38 -24.18
CA THR A 539 -11.38 1.21 -23.74
C THR A 539 -11.85 1.28 -22.28
N LEU A 540 -11.23 2.12 -21.45
CA LEU A 540 -11.58 2.29 -20.04
C LEU A 540 -12.62 3.40 -19.83
N LEU A 541 -12.61 4.42 -20.68
CA LEU A 541 -13.45 5.62 -20.51
C LEU A 541 -14.95 5.31 -20.39
N PRO A 542 -15.57 4.42 -21.18
CA PRO A 542 -17.00 4.13 -21.04
C PRO A 542 -17.35 3.58 -19.64
N HIS A 543 -16.52 2.69 -19.10
CA HIS A 543 -16.74 2.10 -17.78
C HIS A 543 -16.54 3.12 -16.66
N LEU A 544 -15.52 3.98 -16.77
CA LEU A 544 -15.24 5.02 -15.77
C LEU A 544 -16.30 6.13 -15.78
N ASN A 545 -16.79 6.51 -16.96
CA ASN A 545 -17.84 7.51 -17.13
C ASN A 545 -19.19 6.98 -16.61
N ALA A 546 -19.51 5.71 -16.87
CA ALA A 546 -20.72 5.08 -16.33
C ALA A 546 -20.71 5.04 -14.79
N ALA A 547 -19.52 4.91 -14.19
CA ALA A 547 -19.33 4.99 -12.74
C ALA A 547 -19.32 6.42 -12.18
N GLY A 548 -19.32 7.45 -13.05
CA GLY A 548 -19.21 8.86 -12.64
C GLY A 548 -17.89 9.19 -11.95
N LEU A 549 -16.80 8.48 -12.28
CA LEU A 549 -15.51 8.67 -11.60
C LEU A 549 -14.98 10.11 -11.76
N ASP A 550 -15.23 10.72 -12.92
CA ASP A 550 -14.94 12.13 -13.22
C ASP A 550 -15.54 13.11 -12.20
N LYS A 551 -16.70 12.78 -11.63
CA LYS A 551 -17.39 13.58 -10.61
C LYS A 551 -16.95 13.27 -9.19
N ILE A 552 -16.37 12.09 -8.97
CA ILE A 552 -16.00 11.59 -7.63
C ILE A 552 -14.56 11.97 -7.27
N ILE A 553 -13.65 11.97 -8.25
CA ILE A 553 -12.24 12.28 -7.99
C ILE A 553 -12.08 13.73 -7.54
N THR A 554 -11.13 13.95 -6.63
CA THR A 554 -10.80 15.27 -6.09
C THR A 554 -9.96 16.12 -7.04
N GLY A 555 -9.18 15.48 -7.92
CA GLY A 555 -8.41 16.13 -8.97
C GLY A 555 -9.08 16.02 -10.33
N GLN A 556 -8.28 15.96 -11.40
CA GLN A 556 -8.77 15.88 -12.77
C GLN A 556 -8.27 14.62 -13.49
N ILE A 557 -9.00 14.23 -14.52
CA ILE A 557 -8.56 13.21 -15.48
C ILE A 557 -7.91 13.93 -16.66
N PHE A 558 -6.60 13.76 -16.79
CA PHE A 558 -5.81 14.35 -17.87
C PHE A 558 -5.63 13.39 -19.03
N PHE A 559 -5.58 13.94 -20.24
CA PHE A 559 -5.31 13.15 -21.43
C PHE A 559 -3.89 12.56 -21.43
N SER A 560 -2.89 13.36 -21.02
CA SER A 560 -1.48 12.93 -20.93
C SER A 560 -0.85 13.34 -19.60
N THR A 561 0.16 12.59 -19.16
CA THR A 561 0.95 12.96 -17.97
C THR A 561 1.63 14.32 -18.12
N ASP A 562 2.07 14.69 -19.33
CA ASP A 562 2.69 15.99 -19.57
C ASP A 562 1.71 17.14 -19.29
N ARG A 563 0.47 17.04 -19.78
CA ARG A 563 -0.57 18.04 -19.53
C ARG A 563 -0.90 18.16 -18.04
N ALA A 564 -0.96 17.03 -17.33
CA ALA A 564 -1.16 17.03 -15.89
C ALA A 564 -0.03 17.77 -15.16
N MET A 565 1.23 17.51 -15.53
CA MET A 565 2.39 18.12 -14.90
C MET A 565 2.49 19.62 -15.20
N ARG A 566 2.18 20.06 -16.42
CA ARG A 566 2.10 21.50 -16.74
C ARG A 566 1.04 22.21 -15.92
N TYR A 567 -0.15 21.61 -15.79
CA TYR A 567 -1.23 22.14 -14.95
C TYR A 567 -0.77 22.34 -13.50
N PHE A 568 -0.15 21.32 -12.89
CA PHE A 568 0.35 21.46 -11.51
C PHE A 568 1.53 22.45 -11.39
N ALA A 569 2.35 22.60 -12.42
CA ALA A 569 3.43 23.58 -12.43
C ALA A 569 2.90 25.02 -12.48
N GLU A 570 1.86 25.27 -13.28
CA GLU A 570 1.16 26.56 -13.34
C GLU A 570 0.48 26.88 -12.00
N GLU A 571 -0.21 25.91 -11.40
CA GLU A 571 -0.85 26.06 -10.09
C GLU A 571 0.18 26.40 -8.99
N ALA A 572 1.34 25.73 -9.02
CA ALA A 572 2.43 26.01 -8.09
C ALA A 572 3.06 27.39 -8.29
N ARG A 573 3.18 27.86 -9.56
CA ARG A 573 3.68 29.21 -9.88
C ARG A 573 2.72 30.30 -9.44
N ALA A 574 1.42 30.15 -9.71
CA ALA A 574 0.39 31.09 -9.27
C ALA A 574 0.37 31.22 -7.72
N GLN A 575 0.46 30.09 -7.00
CA GLN A 575 0.57 30.12 -5.53
C GLN A 575 1.86 30.78 -5.03
N ALA A 576 2.98 30.63 -5.75
CA ALA A 576 4.23 31.27 -5.38
C ALA A 576 4.20 32.80 -5.61
N GLU A 577 3.54 33.26 -6.67
CA GLU A 577 3.34 34.69 -6.97
C GLU A 577 2.37 35.35 -5.98
N ASP A 578 1.25 34.69 -5.64
CA ASP A 578 0.33 35.15 -4.60
C ASP A 578 1.00 35.22 -3.22
N ASN A 579 1.78 34.20 -2.84
CA ASN A 579 2.51 34.21 -1.57
C ASN A 579 3.58 35.30 -1.51
N LYS A 580 4.22 35.63 -2.65
CA LYS A 580 5.22 36.70 -2.72
C LYS A 580 4.57 38.09 -2.62
N ALA A 581 3.46 38.33 -3.32
CA ALA A 581 2.68 39.57 -3.18
C ALA A 581 2.12 39.77 -1.76
N GLN A 582 1.79 38.67 -1.07
CA GLN A 582 1.31 38.69 0.31
C GLN A 582 2.43 38.90 1.34
N ALA A 583 3.63 38.35 1.10
CA ALA A 583 4.79 38.53 1.99
C ALA A 583 5.32 39.97 2.02
N ASP A 584 5.14 40.72 0.93
CA ASP A 584 5.54 42.14 0.86
C ASP A 584 4.50 43.09 1.52
N ALA A 585 3.24 42.65 1.70
CA ALA A 585 2.16 43.46 2.27
C ALA A 585 2.13 43.49 3.81
N ASP A 586 2.54 42.40 4.47
CA ASP A 586 2.50 42.27 5.94
C ASP A 586 3.42 43.28 6.68
N PRO A 587 4.69 43.52 6.25
CA PRO A 587 5.55 44.54 6.86
C PRO A 587 5.02 45.97 6.66
N TYR A 588 4.37 46.23 5.53
CA TYR A 588 3.80 47.54 5.19
C TYR A 588 2.66 47.92 6.15
N ILE A 589 1.67 47.03 6.31
CA ILE A 589 0.52 47.26 7.21
C ILE A 589 0.98 47.36 8.66
N THR A 590 1.91 46.48 9.08
CA THR A 590 2.49 46.51 10.45
C THR A 590 3.22 47.83 10.72
N GLY A 591 4.02 48.31 9.76
CA GLY A 591 4.77 49.57 9.88
C GLY A 591 3.86 50.79 10.00
N HIS A 592 2.78 50.84 9.21
CA HIS A 592 1.77 51.90 9.30
C HIS A 592 1.04 51.89 10.65
N ALA A 593 0.65 50.71 11.15
CA ALA A 593 0.01 50.57 12.45
C ALA A 593 0.91 51.05 13.60
N ASN A 594 2.18 50.63 13.63
CA ASN A 594 3.09 51.03 14.71
C ASN A 594 3.33 52.54 14.78
N ARG A 595 3.44 53.23 13.64
CA ARG A 595 3.58 54.69 13.60
C ARG A 595 2.35 55.40 14.16
N ALA A 596 1.15 54.97 13.76
CA ALA A 596 -0.09 55.55 14.25
C ALA A 596 -0.26 55.33 15.76
N ILE A 597 0.00 54.12 16.25
CA ILE A 597 -0.07 53.78 17.69
C ILE A 597 0.90 54.64 18.50
N PHE A 598 2.15 54.78 18.04
CA PHE A 598 3.15 55.61 18.71
C PHE A 598 2.70 57.08 18.83
N VAL A 599 2.20 57.68 17.74
CA VAL A 599 1.72 59.07 17.74
C VAL A 599 0.55 59.25 18.71
N VAL A 600 -0.42 58.34 18.69
CA VAL A 600 -1.57 58.41 19.59
C VAL A 600 -1.12 58.31 21.05
N ILE A 601 -0.27 57.34 21.38
CA ILE A 601 0.20 57.17 22.76
C ILE A 601 1.01 58.39 23.21
N ALA A 602 1.88 58.94 22.36
CA ALA A 602 2.65 60.13 22.69
C ALA A 602 1.72 61.33 23.00
N VAL A 603 0.67 61.53 22.21
CA VAL A 603 -0.31 62.60 22.43
C VAL A 603 -1.09 62.36 23.72
N LEU A 604 -1.67 61.17 23.91
CA LEU A 604 -2.46 60.84 25.10
C LEU A 604 -1.61 60.91 26.38
N LEU A 605 -0.39 60.38 26.35
CA LEU A 605 0.53 60.41 27.49
C LEU A 605 0.90 61.85 27.83
N SER A 606 1.21 62.69 26.83
CA SER A 606 1.54 64.09 27.07
C SER A 606 0.39 64.85 27.74
N LEU A 607 -0.84 64.65 27.26
CA LEU A 607 -2.03 65.27 27.83
C LEU A 607 -2.30 64.80 29.26
N ILE A 608 -2.19 63.49 29.52
CA ILE A 608 -2.43 62.93 30.86
C ILE A 608 -1.35 63.34 31.84
N THR A 609 -0.10 63.43 31.40
CA THR A 609 1.02 63.90 32.22
C THR A 609 0.79 65.37 32.62
N LEU A 610 0.30 66.18 31.68
CA LEU A 610 -0.05 67.58 31.95
C LEU A 610 -1.20 67.68 32.97
N PHE A 611 -2.27 66.89 32.81
CA PHE A 611 -3.38 66.86 33.78
C PHE A 611 -2.92 66.38 35.16
N ALA A 612 -2.09 65.35 35.21
CA ALA A 612 -1.52 64.84 36.46
C ALA A 612 -0.70 65.90 37.20
N LEU A 613 0.08 66.68 36.46
CA LEU A 613 0.85 67.78 37.04
C LEU A 613 -0.07 68.87 37.59
N PHE A 614 -1.16 69.20 36.88
CA PHE A 614 -2.13 70.17 37.39
C PHE A 614 -2.89 69.68 38.63
N GLU A 615 -3.30 68.41 38.65
CA GLU A 615 -3.98 67.79 39.78
C GLU A 615 -3.09 67.78 41.03
N GLU A 616 -1.82 67.43 40.86
CA GLU A 616 -0.84 67.38 41.95
C GLU A 616 -0.44 68.79 42.44
N MET A 617 -0.51 69.80 41.57
CA MET A 617 -0.28 71.20 41.95
C MET A 617 -1.44 71.81 42.76
N ASP A 618 -2.65 71.26 42.67
CA ASP A 618 -3.84 71.77 43.39
C ASP A 618 -3.86 71.31 44.87
N GLU A 619 -3.13 70.23 45.20
CA GLU A 619 -3.00 69.67 46.56
C GLU A 619 -1.97 70.40 47.47
N SER A 620 -1.38 71.52 47.05
CA SER A 620 -0.12 72.03 47.64
C SER A 620 -0.19 72.35 49.15
N GLN A 621 0.74 71.77 49.91
CA GLN A 621 1.16 72.23 51.25
C GLN A 621 2.52 72.96 51.18
N THR A 622 2.93 73.63 52.25
CA THR A 622 4.07 74.58 52.28
C THR A 622 5.45 74.03 51.89
N THR A 623 5.63 72.70 51.85
CA THR A 623 6.91 72.01 51.57
C THR A 623 6.92 71.20 50.26
N TYR A 624 5.78 71.05 49.59
CA TYR A 624 5.65 70.28 48.35
C TYR A 624 5.46 71.20 47.14
N GLY A 625 6.50 71.34 46.30
CA GLY A 625 6.56 72.30 45.20
C GLY A 625 6.44 71.69 43.81
N LEU A 626 6.59 72.54 42.79
CA LEU A 626 6.48 72.16 41.37
C LEU A 626 7.56 71.15 40.94
N TRP A 627 8.74 71.18 41.58
CA TRP A 627 9.82 70.24 41.27
C TRP A 627 9.51 68.84 41.80
N GLU A 628 9.02 68.75 43.04
CA GLU A 628 8.61 67.50 43.69
C GLU A 628 7.40 66.87 42.97
N ALA A 629 6.40 67.70 42.63
CA ALA A 629 5.26 67.29 41.80
C ALA A 629 5.72 66.82 40.40
N GLY A 630 6.66 67.52 39.78
CA GLY A 630 7.24 67.12 38.49
C GLY A 630 7.97 65.77 38.57
N LEU A 631 8.74 65.53 39.63
CA LEU A 631 9.45 64.27 39.85
C LEU A 631 8.47 63.11 40.11
N TYR A 632 7.43 63.34 40.91
CA TYR A 632 6.34 62.38 41.15
C TYR A 632 5.64 62.00 39.85
N VAL A 633 5.22 63.00 39.06
CA VAL A 633 4.57 62.77 37.77
C VAL A 633 5.50 62.02 36.81
N LEU A 634 6.80 62.35 36.78
CA LEU A 634 7.79 61.63 35.97
C LEU A 634 7.94 60.17 36.37
N GLN A 635 7.97 59.87 37.68
CA GLN A 635 8.10 58.51 38.20
C GLN A 635 6.82 57.68 38.03
N THR A 636 5.64 58.31 37.95
CA THR A 636 4.35 57.63 37.66
C THR A 636 4.08 57.47 36.16
N LEU A 637 4.90 58.03 35.26
CA LEU A 637 4.76 57.89 33.81
C LEU A 637 4.68 56.44 33.31
N PRO A 638 5.52 55.49 33.78
CA PRO A 638 5.45 54.11 33.30
C PRO A 638 4.09 53.45 33.57
N ARG A 639 3.48 53.73 34.73
CA ARG A 639 2.13 53.25 35.06
C ARG A 639 1.08 53.89 34.13
N ARG A 640 1.13 55.22 33.98
CA ARG A 640 0.20 55.96 33.12
C ARG A 640 0.27 55.49 31.67
N PHE A 641 1.48 55.18 31.18
CA PHE A 641 1.69 54.54 29.88
C PHE A 641 0.99 53.18 29.79
N ASP A 642 1.15 52.30 30.77
CA ASP A 642 0.53 50.98 30.78
C ASP A 642 -1.01 51.03 30.81
N GLU A 643 -1.59 52.01 31.52
CA GLU A 643 -3.04 52.24 31.62
C GLU A 643 -3.66 52.67 30.29
N ILE A 644 -3.00 53.58 29.55
CA ILE A 644 -3.54 54.10 28.29
C ILE A 644 -3.26 53.22 27.09
N LEU A 645 -2.30 52.31 27.19
CA LEU A 645 -1.76 51.57 26.06
C LEU A 645 -2.82 50.79 25.27
N VAL A 646 -3.78 50.19 25.99
CA VAL A 646 -4.93 49.47 25.40
C VAL A 646 -5.73 50.39 24.47
N TYR A 647 -6.04 51.60 24.94
CA TYR A 647 -6.82 52.59 24.19
C TYR A 647 -6.00 53.25 23.07
N GLY A 648 -4.72 53.50 23.32
CA GLY A 648 -3.79 54.03 22.32
C GLY A 648 -3.59 53.08 21.15
N LEU A 649 -3.48 51.79 21.43
CA LEU A 649 -3.42 50.72 20.42
C LEU A 649 -4.71 50.65 19.60
N PHE A 650 -5.87 50.68 20.27
CA PHE A 650 -7.18 50.69 19.61
C PHE A 650 -7.35 51.88 18.65
N LEU A 651 -7.09 53.09 19.14
CA LEU A 651 -7.22 54.32 18.33
C LEU A 651 -6.17 54.36 17.21
N GLY A 652 -4.95 53.88 17.49
CA GLY A 652 -3.88 53.76 16.51
C GLY A 652 -4.23 52.81 15.36
N TYR A 653 -4.87 51.68 15.64
CA TYR A 653 -5.39 50.79 14.59
C TYR A 653 -6.54 51.42 13.80
N LEU A 654 -7.46 52.14 14.46
CA LEU A 654 -8.52 52.87 13.74
C LEU A 654 -7.95 53.93 12.79
N ILE A 655 -6.93 54.67 13.21
CA ILE A 655 -6.25 55.66 12.37
C ILE A 655 -5.49 54.97 11.24
N ALA A 656 -4.69 53.94 11.52
CA ALA A 656 -3.89 53.26 10.51
C ALA A 656 -4.76 52.56 9.46
N LEU A 657 -5.75 51.78 9.88
CA LEU A 657 -6.67 51.12 8.96
C LEU A 657 -7.57 52.14 8.25
N GLY A 658 -7.96 53.20 8.95
CA GLY A 658 -8.76 54.29 8.39
C GLY A 658 -8.03 55.04 7.28
N SER A 659 -6.75 55.37 7.46
CA SER A 659 -5.95 56.03 6.44
C SER A 659 -5.77 55.13 5.21
N LEU A 660 -5.50 53.83 5.43
CA LEU A 660 -5.42 52.85 4.34
C LEU A 660 -6.76 52.68 3.60
N ALA A 661 -7.89 52.81 4.30
CA ALA A 661 -9.21 52.78 3.69
C ALA A 661 -9.48 54.06 2.87
N GLU A 662 -9.04 55.21 3.35
CA GLU A 662 -9.21 56.51 2.69
C GLU A 662 -8.38 56.63 1.41
N THR A 663 -7.16 56.07 1.39
CA THR A 663 -6.32 55.99 0.18
C THR A 663 -6.69 54.85 -0.76
N ASN A 664 -7.79 54.13 -0.51
CA ASN A 664 -8.23 52.92 -1.22
C ASN A 664 -7.27 51.71 -1.18
N GLU A 665 -6.15 51.79 -0.48
CA GLU A 665 -5.17 50.70 -0.35
C GLU A 665 -5.78 49.47 0.33
N LEU A 666 -6.60 49.68 1.37
CA LEU A 666 -7.29 48.58 2.05
C LEU A 666 -8.30 47.87 1.13
N THR A 667 -8.94 48.61 0.22
CA THR A 667 -9.85 48.03 -0.78
C THR A 667 -9.06 47.20 -1.79
N ILE A 668 -7.89 47.68 -2.23
CA ILE A 668 -6.99 46.96 -3.14
C ILE A 668 -6.52 45.65 -2.51
N CYS A 669 -6.08 45.66 -1.25
CA CYS A 669 -5.67 44.46 -0.50
C CYS A 669 -6.78 43.41 -0.40
N ARG A 670 -8.04 43.83 -0.22
CA ARG A 670 -9.17 42.88 -0.16
C ARG A 670 -9.51 42.27 -1.51
N VAL A 671 -9.43 43.05 -2.59
CA VAL A 671 -9.66 42.56 -3.95
C VAL A 671 -8.55 41.60 -4.39
N SER A 672 -7.32 41.77 -3.90
CA SER A 672 -6.22 40.82 -4.11
C SER A 672 -6.27 39.55 -3.23
N GLY A 673 -7.41 39.30 -2.55
CA GLY A 673 -7.65 38.08 -1.80
C GLY A 673 -7.24 38.12 -0.33
N MET A 674 -6.88 39.28 0.25
CA MET A 674 -6.69 39.39 1.70
C MET A 674 -8.04 39.39 2.42
N SER A 675 -8.31 38.31 3.15
CA SER A 675 -9.49 38.20 4.02
C SER A 675 -9.34 39.09 5.27
N ALA A 676 -10.47 39.46 5.89
CA ALA A 676 -10.46 40.22 7.15
C ALA A 676 -9.68 39.50 8.26
N GLN A 677 -9.74 38.17 8.31
CA GLN A 677 -8.95 37.36 9.24
C GLN A 677 -7.45 37.50 8.99
N ARG A 678 -7.03 37.56 7.73
CA ARG A 678 -5.62 37.75 7.37
C ARG A 678 -5.13 39.16 7.67
N LEU A 679 -5.98 40.18 7.53
CA LEU A 679 -5.65 41.53 7.96
C LEU A 679 -5.43 41.61 9.49
N CYS A 680 -6.24 40.89 10.26
CA CYS A 680 -6.03 40.77 11.70
C CYS A 680 -4.69 40.08 12.04
N LEU A 681 -4.31 39.05 11.27
CA LEU A 681 -3.01 38.38 11.39
C LEU A 681 -1.84 39.31 11.03
N ALA A 682 -2.00 40.16 10.00
CA ALA A 682 -0.99 41.15 9.63
C ALA A 682 -0.78 42.22 10.71
N LEU A 683 -1.79 42.49 11.55
CA LEU A 683 -1.66 43.41 12.70
C LEU A 683 -1.11 42.73 13.96
N ALA A 684 -1.11 41.39 14.01
CA ALA A 684 -0.67 40.64 15.19
C ALA A 684 0.78 40.95 15.62
N PRO A 685 1.78 41.13 14.73
CA PRO A 685 3.12 41.51 15.14
C PRO A 685 3.17 42.86 15.86
N SER A 686 2.36 43.83 15.42
CA SER A 686 2.21 45.13 16.09
C SER A 686 1.58 44.96 17.48
N MET A 687 0.51 44.15 17.58
CA MET A 687 -0.17 43.86 18.84
C MET A 687 0.78 43.17 19.84
N ILE A 688 1.54 42.18 19.38
CA ILE A 688 2.52 41.45 20.20
C ILE A 688 3.61 42.40 20.68
N LEU A 689 4.17 43.25 19.81
CA LEU A 689 5.19 44.22 20.20
C LEU A 689 4.73 45.13 21.35
N TRP A 690 3.56 45.74 21.22
CA TRP A 690 3.02 46.65 22.24
C TRP A 690 2.56 45.90 23.49
N LEU A 691 2.00 44.70 23.35
CA LEU A 691 1.65 43.85 24.50
C LEU A 691 2.89 43.42 25.28
N SER A 692 3.97 43.02 24.61
CA SER A 692 5.24 42.69 25.25
C SER A 692 5.81 43.90 26.00
N LEU A 693 5.75 45.08 25.40
CA LEU A 693 6.16 46.32 26.08
C LEU A 693 5.29 46.60 27.31
N SER A 694 3.96 46.43 27.22
CA SER A 694 3.01 46.53 28.35
C SER A 694 3.41 45.64 29.50
N VAL A 695 3.64 44.34 29.24
CA VAL A 695 3.96 43.36 30.28
C VAL A 695 5.29 43.68 30.96
N ILE A 696 6.30 44.10 30.19
CA ILE A 696 7.61 44.50 30.75
C ILE A 696 7.45 45.72 31.65
N VAL A 697 6.74 46.76 31.19
CA VAL A 697 6.51 47.98 31.99
C VAL A 697 5.69 47.65 33.24
N ALA A 698 4.61 46.89 33.09
CA ALA A 698 3.69 46.55 34.17
C ALA A 698 4.33 45.65 35.23
N GLU A 699 5.15 44.66 34.87
CA GLU A 699 5.67 43.72 35.87
C GLU A 699 6.93 44.25 36.58
N PHE A 700 7.81 44.96 35.85
CA PHE A 700 9.14 45.29 36.36
C PHE A 700 9.38 46.78 36.61
N ILE A 701 8.79 47.67 35.81
CA ILE A 701 9.14 49.11 35.85
C ILE A 701 8.14 49.90 36.70
N ALA A 702 6.84 49.78 36.39
CA ALA A 702 5.80 50.58 37.01
C ALA A 702 5.65 50.36 38.53
N PRO A 703 5.65 49.12 39.08
CA PRO A 703 5.48 48.93 40.51
C PRO A 703 6.65 49.50 41.33
N ALA A 704 7.87 49.36 40.82
CA ALA A 704 9.06 49.91 41.46
C ALA A 704 9.05 51.44 41.41
N SER A 705 8.71 52.03 40.25
CA SER A 705 8.68 53.48 40.09
C SER A 705 7.53 54.13 40.88
N GLU A 706 6.37 53.48 40.99
CA GLU A 706 5.23 53.97 41.78
C GLU A 706 5.56 53.92 43.27
N ARG A 707 6.21 52.85 43.76
CA ARG A 707 6.64 52.77 45.17
C ARG A 707 7.60 53.91 45.51
N THR A 708 8.59 54.19 44.66
CA THR A 708 9.50 55.32 44.89
C THR A 708 8.78 56.67 44.81
N ALA A 709 7.76 56.78 43.96
CA ALA A 709 6.98 58.01 43.82
C ALA A 709 6.13 58.28 45.07
N GLU A 710 5.42 57.29 45.59
CA GLU A 710 4.58 57.44 46.79
C GLU A 710 5.44 57.71 48.03
N VAL A 711 6.55 56.99 48.21
CA VAL A 711 7.48 57.24 49.33
C VAL A 711 8.09 58.64 49.22
N GLY A 712 8.53 59.05 48.03
CA GLY A 712 9.07 60.39 47.79
C GLY A 712 8.04 61.51 47.99
N LYS A 713 6.78 61.30 47.60
CA LYS A 713 5.67 62.25 47.85
C LYS A 713 5.45 62.43 49.36
N LEU A 714 5.39 61.34 50.12
CA LEU A 714 5.20 61.38 51.57
C LEU A 714 6.36 62.07 52.30
N GLN A 715 7.60 61.78 51.92
CA GLN A 715 8.79 62.47 52.46
C GLN A 715 8.77 63.96 52.15
N ALA A 716 8.40 64.36 50.93
CA ALA A 716 8.35 65.77 50.53
C ALA A 716 7.21 66.56 51.21
N GLN A 717 6.06 65.92 51.48
CA GLN A 717 4.93 66.56 52.16
C GLN A 717 5.16 66.69 53.68
N TYR A 718 5.77 65.70 54.33
CA TYR A 718 5.80 65.59 55.79
C TYR A 718 7.20 65.59 56.44
N GLY A 719 8.30 65.64 55.66
CA GLY A 719 9.68 65.68 56.18
C GLY A 719 10.18 64.33 56.74
N ASP A 720 11.25 64.34 57.55
CA ASP A 720 11.84 63.11 58.13
C ASP A 720 10.89 62.37 59.11
N ASP A 721 9.89 63.06 59.66
CA ASP A 721 8.83 62.47 60.50
C ASP A 721 7.72 61.75 59.68
N ALA A 722 7.81 61.77 58.34
CA ALA A 722 6.81 61.19 57.43
C ALA A 722 6.58 59.69 57.64
N LEU A 723 7.64 58.95 58.00
CA LEU A 723 7.57 57.50 58.20
C LEU A 723 6.77 57.12 59.47
N GLY A 724 6.75 57.99 60.49
CA GLY A 724 6.02 57.77 61.75
C GLY A 724 4.55 58.19 61.74
N LEU A 725 4.11 58.95 60.73
CA LEU A 725 2.75 59.49 60.63
C LEU A 725 1.82 58.66 59.73
N MET A 726 2.30 57.56 59.16
CA MET A 726 1.44 56.55 58.55
C MET A 726 0.62 55.90 59.66
N GLY A 727 -0.59 56.42 59.92
CA GLY A 727 -1.50 55.91 60.95
C GLY A 727 -1.47 54.38 60.97
N GLY A 728 -0.91 53.83 62.05
CA GLY A 728 -0.21 52.54 62.05
C GLY A 728 -0.87 51.42 61.23
N LEU A 729 -0.06 50.68 60.48
CA LEU A 729 -0.50 49.56 59.66
C LEU A 729 -1.08 48.46 60.56
N TRP A 730 -2.37 48.19 60.41
CA TRP A 730 -3.04 47.08 61.09
C TRP A 730 -3.04 45.83 60.22
N LEU A 731 -2.59 44.73 60.79
CA LEU A 731 -2.51 43.42 60.17
C LEU A 731 -3.26 42.40 61.05
N ARG A 732 -3.81 41.38 60.41
CA ARG A 732 -4.46 40.27 61.10
C ARG A 732 -3.90 38.95 60.59
N ASP A 733 -3.48 38.10 61.52
CA ASP A 733 -3.05 36.72 61.27
C ASP A 733 -3.78 35.78 62.22
N GLN A 734 -4.80 35.06 61.74
CA GLN A 734 -5.68 34.19 62.53
C GLN A 734 -6.27 34.87 63.79
N GLN A 735 -5.65 34.61 64.94
CA GLN A 735 -5.97 35.10 66.30
C GLN A 735 -5.09 36.27 66.75
N LEU A 736 -4.06 36.61 65.97
CA LEU A 736 -3.15 37.72 66.17
C LEU A 736 -3.63 38.96 65.39
N TYR A 737 -3.71 40.09 66.08
CA TYR A 737 -3.83 41.42 65.48
C TYR A 737 -2.55 42.18 65.75
N MET A 738 -1.98 42.78 64.72
CA MET A 738 -0.72 43.51 64.83
C MET A 738 -0.89 44.94 64.36
N ARG A 739 -0.30 45.90 65.07
CA ARG A 739 -0.12 47.27 64.61
C ARG A 739 1.37 47.55 64.44
N LEU A 740 1.73 48.19 63.33
CA LEU A 740 3.08 48.68 63.07
C LEU A 740 3.02 50.21 62.95
N ASN A 741 3.91 50.94 63.61
CA ASN A 741 3.92 52.39 63.52
C ASN A 741 4.65 52.89 62.26
N ALA A 742 5.76 52.26 61.88
CA ALA A 742 6.50 52.61 60.67
C ALA A 742 7.24 51.40 60.07
N ILE A 743 7.53 51.46 58.78
CA ILE A 743 8.42 50.52 58.06
C ILE A 743 9.39 51.36 57.24
N ASP A 744 10.68 51.14 57.39
CA ASP A 744 11.71 51.87 56.63
C ASP A 744 12.03 51.23 55.27
N GLU A 745 12.91 51.88 54.50
CA GLU A 745 13.32 51.43 53.17
C GLU A 745 14.07 50.08 53.19
N GLU A 746 14.72 49.74 54.31
CA GLU A 746 15.45 48.49 54.51
C GLU A 746 14.53 47.32 54.94
N GLY A 747 13.24 47.60 55.15
CA GLY A 747 12.23 46.61 55.55
C GLY A 747 12.24 46.29 57.05
N GLN A 748 12.88 47.13 57.86
CA GLN A 748 12.80 47.06 59.32
C GLN A 748 11.49 47.73 59.78
N ILE A 749 10.83 47.11 60.75
CA ILE A 749 9.56 47.58 61.30
C ILE A 749 9.80 48.26 62.65
N TRP A 750 9.05 49.31 62.93
CA TRP A 750 9.18 50.14 64.13
C TRP A 750 7.84 50.25 64.86
N GLY A 751 7.89 50.20 66.20
CA GLY A 751 6.71 50.29 67.07
C GLY A 751 5.70 49.18 66.79
N VAL A 752 6.11 47.93 67.04
CA VAL A 752 5.31 46.73 66.79
C VAL A 752 4.45 46.44 68.01
N GLU A 753 3.14 46.39 67.85
CA GLU A 753 2.20 45.92 68.87
C GLU A 753 1.48 44.67 68.36
N GLN A 754 1.59 43.56 69.08
CA GLN A 754 0.90 42.30 68.80
C GLN A 754 -0.15 42.03 69.87
N LEU A 755 -1.36 41.65 69.45
CA LEU A 755 -2.51 41.33 70.29
C LEU A 755 -2.96 39.92 69.94
N TRP A 756 -2.68 38.96 70.82
CA TRP A 756 -3.07 37.56 70.67
C TRP A 756 -4.39 37.33 71.42
N LEU A 757 -5.44 36.95 70.67
CA LEU A 757 -6.78 36.70 71.19
C LEU A 757 -7.08 35.20 71.18
N ASN A 758 -7.88 34.70 72.12
CA ASN A 758 -8.40 33.34 72.06
C ASN A 758 -9.56 33.20 71.04
N GLU A 759 -10.10 31.98 70.89
CA GLU A 759 -11.24 31.69 70.00
C GLU A 759 -12.50 32.53 70.32
N ASP A 760 -12.69 32.90 71.58
CA ASP A 760 -13.79 33.76 72.06
C ASP A 760 -13.52 35.27 71.89
N LYS A 761 -12.43 35.65 71.20
CA LYS A 761 -11.97 37.04 70.98
C LYS A 761 -11.60 37.79 72.27
N GLN A 762 -11.19 37.08 73.31
CA GLN A 762 -10.62 37.66 74.53
C GLN A 762 -9.10 37.73 74.44
N LEU A 763 -8.53 38.84 74.90
CA LEU A 763 -7.09 39.11 74.83
C LEU A 763 -6.34 38.22 75.83
N GLN A 764 -5.41 37.40 75.32
CA GLN A 764 -4.56 36.53 76.14
C GLN A 764 -3.17 37.11 76.33
N THR A 765 -2.55 37.60 75.24
CA THR A 765 -1.16 38.06 75.28
C THR A 765 -1.00 39.32 74.44
N THR A 766 -0.30 40.31 74.98
CA THR A 766 0.17 41.46 74.20
C THR A 766 1.69 41.45 74.13
N ILE A 767 2.25 41.69 72.95
CA ILE A 767 3.70 41.84 72.77
C ILE A 767 3.94 43.21 72.15
N SER A 768 4.64 44.10 72.84
CA SER A 768 5.09 45.37 72.26
C SER A 768 6.60 45.33 72.07
N ALA A 769 7.08 45.67 70.88
CA ALA A 769 8.50 45.73 70.56
C ALA A 769 8.87 47.08 69.94
N ALA A 770 10.05 47.60 70.28
CA ALA A 770 10.51 48.90 69.74
C ALA A 770 10.82 48.79 68.24
N SER A 771 11.46 47.70 67.82
CA SER A 771 11.77 47.45 66.41
C SER A 771 11.77 45.95 66.08
N GLY A 772 11.77 45.61 64.78
CA GLY A 772 11.86 44.25 64.30
C GLY A 772 12.54 44.14 62.95
N ARG A 773 13.38 43.11 62.78
CA ARG A 773 14.08 42.82 61.52
C ARG A 773 13.72 41.42 61.02
N TYR A 774 13.51 41.29 59.71
CA TYR A 774 13.24 39.99 59.09
C TYR A 774 14.53 39.25 58.73
N SER A 775 14.63 37.98 59.11
CA SER A 775 15.71 37.07 58.73
C SER A 775 15.26 36.20 57.55
N GLU A 776 15.74 36.52 56.34
CA GLU A 776 15.40 35.75 55.13
C GLU A 776 15.78 34.25 55.18
N PRO A 777 16.96 33.85 55.68
CA PRO A 777 17.36 32.43 55.70
C PRO A 777 16.48 31.57 56.62
N GLU A 778 15.96 32.17 57.69
CA GLU A 778 15.21 31.47 58.74
C GLU A 778 13.70 31.72 58.64
N GLN A 779 13.25 32.62 57.74
CA GLN A 779 11.84 32.98 57.49
C GLN A 779 11.11 33.39 58.78
N MET A 780 11.75 34.26 59.56
CA MET A 780 11.25 34.69 60.87
C MET A 780 11.61 36.15 61.17
N TRP A 781 10.79 36.79 62.00
CA TRP A 781 11.02 38.13 62.51
C TRP A 781 11.75 38.08 63.86
N LEU A 782 12.80 38.88 63.98
CA LEU A 782 13.53 39.12 65.22
C LEU A 782 13.09 40.48 65.76
N LEU A 783 12.25 40.46 66.78
CA LEU A 783 11.77 41.67 67.47
C LEU A 783 12.72 42.02 68.61
N GLN A 784 13.04 43.32 68.76
CA GLN A 784 13.98 43.83 69.76
C GLN A 784 13.28 44.75 70.76
N ASP A 785 13.78 44.77 72.00
CA ASP A 785 13.22 45.51 73.14
C ASP A 785 11.74 45.15 73.37
N VAL A 786 11.52 43.88 73.67
CA VAL A 786 10.20 43.25 73.65
C VAL A 786 9.63 43.19 75.05
N VAL A 787 8.43 43.72 75.21
CA VAL A 787 7.65 43.65 76.43
C VAL A 787 6.45 42.76 76.16
N LYS A 788 6.45 41.57 76.78
CA LYS A 788 5.37 40.60 76.69
C LYS A 788 4.51 40.67 77.95
N THR A 789 3.21 40.85 77.77
CA THR A 789 2.23 40.86 78.86
C THR A 789 1.22 39.74 78.63
N GLU A 790 1.15 38.79 79.55
CA GLU A 790 0.17 37.70 79.54
C GLU A 790 -0.94 37.99 80.54
N LEU A 791 -2.20 37.82 80.11
CA LEU A 791 -3.40 38.02 80.93
C LEU A 791 -4.02 36.66 81.25
N ILE A 792 -3.76 36.14 82.45
CA ILE A 792 -4.27 34.85 82.92
C ILE A 792 -5.17 35.10 84.13
N ASN A 793 -6.44 34.65 84.06
CA ASN A 793 -7.43 34.75 85.16
C ASN A 793 -7.60 36.16 85.75
N GLY A 794 -7.50 37.22 84.93
CA GLY A 794 -7.66 38.62 85.35
C GLY A 794 -6.44 39.24 86.02
N ALA A 795 -5.31 38.52 86.11
CA ALA A 795 -4.01 39.08 86.50
C ALA A 795 -3.11 39.25 85.26
N ALA A 796 -2.40 40.36 85.18
CA ALA A 796 -1.45 40.65 84.11
C ALA A 796 -0.02 40.40 84.61
N THR A 797 0.72 39.52 83.95
CA THR A 797 2.15 39.27 84.20
C THR A 797 2.96 39.82 83.04
N GLN A 798 3.95 40.65 83.34
CA GLN A 798 4.79 41.33 82.36
C GLN A 798 6.22 40.81 82.43
N GLU A 799 6.77 40.49 81.27
CA GLU A 799 8.15 40.05 81.07
C GLU A 799 8.82 40.95 80.02
N SER A 800 10.04 41.40 80.32
CA SER A 800 10.87 42.16 79.39
C SER A 800 11.95 41.23 78.82
N LEU A 801 12.03 41.18 77.50
CA LEU A 801 12.95 40.33 76.74
C LEU A 801 13.75 41.22 75.78
N ASP A 802 15.06 40.99 75.70
CA ASP A 802 15.90 41.75 74.76
C ASP A 802 15.55 41.41 73.30
N GLU A 803 15.15 40.16 73.05
CA GLU A 803 14.82 39.66 71.72
C GLU A 803 13.66 38.65 71.75
N TRP A 804 12.75 38.72 70.78
CA TRP A 804 11.66 37.75 70.58
C TRP A 804 11.59 37.28 69.13
N GLN A 805 11.48 35.96 68.97
CA GLN A 805 11.42 35.29 67.69
C GLN A 805 9.97 35.07 67.26
N TRP A 806 9.55 35.74 66.19
CA TRP A 806 8.21 35.59 65.61
C TRP A 806 8.28 34.87 64.26
N ASN A 807 8.00 33.57 64.29
CA ASN A 807 7.95 32.72 63.10
C ASN A 807 6.67 33.00 62.30
N ASN A 808 6.78 33.87 61.30
CA ASN A 808 5.66 34.26 60.46
C ASN A 808 6.08 34.34 58.98
N PRO A 809 5.30 33.77 58.03
CA PRO A 809 5.58 33.84 56.59
C PRO A 809 5.42 35.23 55.97
N ILE A 810 4.97 36.25 56.71
CA ILE A 810 4.84 37.62 56.22
C ILE A 810 6.22 38.25 55.99
N THR A 811 6.55 38.56 54.73
CA THR A 811 7.82 39.19 54.34
C THR A 811 7.75 40.73 54.39
N PRO A 812 8.89 41.44 54.54
CA PRO A 812 8.94 42.91 54.47
C PRO A 812 8.38 43.45 53.15
N GLU A 813 8.62 42.76 52.03
CA GLU A 813 8.08 43.13 50.72
C GLU A 813 6.55 43.07 50.68
N LEU A 814 5.95 42.06 51.32
CA LEU A 814 4.49 41.92 51.42
C LEU A 814 3.90 43.09 52.23
N LEU A 815 4.51 43.40 53.37
CA LEU A 815 4.12 44.52 54.23
C LEU A 815 4.22 45.87 53.53
N ALA A 816 5.35 46.12 52.85
CA ALA A 816 5.55 47.35 52.09
C ALA A 816 4.57 47.46 50.92
N SER A 817 4.29 46.36 50.22
CA SER A 817 3.30 46.40 49.13
C SER A 817 1.90 46.74 49.64
N GLN A 818 1.50 46.22 50.81
CA GLN A 818 0.20 46.49 51.43
C GLN A 818 0.09 47.91 52.03
N ALA A 819 1.20 48.45 52.53
CA ALA A 819 1.23 49.78 53.15
C ALA A 819 1.21 50.92 52.13
N PHE A 820 1.82 50.73 50.95
CA PHE A 820 2.13 51.83 50.04
C PHE A 820 1.43 51.78 48.68
N LEU A 821 0.86 50.63 48.29
CA LEU A 821 0.30 50.46 46.95
C LEU A 821 -1.14 49.93 47.00
N GLU A 822 -2.04 50.63 46.31
CA GLU A 822 -3.37 50.12 46.01
C GLU A 822 -3.30 48.85 45.12
N PRO A 823 -4.30 47.94 45.19
CA PRO A 823 -4.28 46.69 44.41
C PRO A 823 -4.06 46.88 42.90
N ASN A 824 -4.59 47.95 42.31
CA ASN A 824 -4.41 48.30 40.88
C ASN A 824 -2.96 48.68 40.52
N LYS A 825 -2.14 49.15 41.48
CA LYS A 825 -0.73 49.57 41.30
C LYS A 825 0.26 48.41 41.46
N MET A 826 -0.16 47.28 42.01
CA MET A 826 0.70 46.11 42.28
C MET A 826 1.07 45.32 41.02
N SER A 827 2.23 44.64 41.02
CA SER A 827 2.60 43.69 39.95
C SER A 827 1.70 42.45 39.93
N MET A 828 1.70 41.68 38.84
CA MET A 828 0.92 40.45 38.76
C MET A 828 1.38 39.42 39.80
N ALA A 829 2.70 39.27 39.98
CA ALA A 829 3.27 38.39 40.99
C ALA A 829 2.91 38.82 42.42
N ALA A 830 2.93 40.13 42.70
CA ALA A 830 2.54 40.67 44.00
C ALA A 830 1.06 40.40 44.30
N LEU A 831 0.18 40.64 43.32
CA LEU A 831 -1.27 40.37 43.44
C LEU A 831 -1.55 38.89 43.72
N TYR A 832 -0.87 37.97 43.02
CA TYR A 832 -1.05 36.54 43.25
C TYR A 832 -0.64 36.13 44.68
N ARG A 833 0.51 36.63 45.16
CA ARG A 833 0.96 36.37 46.54
C ARG A 833 -0.01 36.92 47.57
N GLN A 834 -0.53 38.13 47.34
CA GLN A 834 -1.49 38.78 48.25
C GLN A 834 -2.83 38.05 48.29
N ILE A 835 -3.36 37.57 47.15
CA ILE A 835 -4.59 36.77 47.11
C ILE A 835 -4.40 35.46 47.88
N ALA A 836 -3.26 34.78 47.69
CA ALA A 836 -2.96 33.54 48.40
C ALA A 836 -2.92 33.77 49.93
N PHE A 837 -2.23 34.83 50.36
CA PHE A 837 -2.15 35.23 51.76
C PHE A 837 -3.52 35.60 52.34
N ALA A 838 -4.29 36.46 51.66
CA ALA A 838 -5.59 36.90 52.15
C ALA A 838 -6.61 35.76 52.24
N ARG A 839 -6.56 34.77 51.31
CA ARG A 839 -7.39 33.54 51.40
C ARG A 839 -7.04 32.68 52.60
N THR A 840 -5.75 32.50 52.92
CA THR A 840 -5.34 31.78 54.13
C THR A 840 -5.81 32.47 55.41
N GLN A 841 -5.96 33.79 55.38
CA GLN A 841 -6.36 34.60 56.53
C GLN A 841 -7.85 34.92 56.62
N SER A 842 -8.68 34.35 55.72
CA SER A 842 -10.12 34.66 55.63
C SER A 842 -10.42 36.17 55.49
N LEU A 843 -9.53 36.91 54.83
CA LEU A 843 -9.68 38.32 54.52
C LEU A 843 -10.43 38.50 53.18
N GLY A 844 -11.03 39.68 52.99
CA GLY A 844 -11.67 40.03 51.72
C GLY A 844 -10.64 40.09 50.59
N VAL A 845 -10.83 39.26 49.56
CA VAL A 845 -9.89 39.13 48.41
C VAL A 845 -10.40 39.80 47.14
N SER A 846 -11.65 40.27 47.12
CA SER A 846 -12.35 40.65 45.89
C SER A 846 -11.65 41.76 45.09
N GLU A 847 -11.13 42.79 45.75
CA GLU A 847 -10.41 43.90 45.08
C GLU A 847 -9.08 43.44 44.45
N TYR A 848 -8.33 42.59 45.16
CA TYR A 848 -7.10 42.00 44.65
C TYR A 848 -7.35 41.03 43.49
N GLU A 849 -8.42 40.23 43.58
CA GLU A 849 -8.83 39.33 42.49
C GLU A 849 -9.26 40.11 41.24
N LEU A 850 -9.97 41.22 41.40
CA LEU A 850 -10.34 42.09 40.28
C LEU A 850 -9.10 42.69 39.61
N ALA A 851 -8.16 43.24 40.38
CA ALA A 851 -6.92 43.78 39.83
C ALA A 851 -6.07 42.71 39.12
N PHE A 852 -5.99 41.51 39.70
CA PHE A 852 -5.26 40.37 39.13
C PHE A 852 -5.86 39.95 37.79
N TRP A 853 -7.17 39.68 37.74
CA TRP A 853 -7.82 39.24 36.51
C TRP A 853 -7.83 40.32 35.43
N ASN A 854 -7.85 41.61 35.79
CA ASN A 854 -7.73 42.70 34.83
C ASN A 854 -6.39 42.62 34.09
N ARG A 855 -5.30 42.39 34.84
CA ARG A 855 -3.94 42.28 34.29
C ARG A 855 -3.76 41.00 33.48
N VAL A 856 -4.26 39.87 33.96
CA VAL A 856 -4.18 38.55 33.30
C VAL A 856 -4.92 38.53 31.97
N LEU A 857 -6.12 39.14 31.92
CA LEU A 857 -6.97 39.13 30.73
C LEU A 857 -6.67 40.28 29.77
N LYS A 858 -5.69 41.15 30.08
CA LYS A 858 -5.25 42.26 29.23
C LYS A 858 -4.95 41.84 27.77
N PRO A 859 -4.30 40.70 27.47
CA PRO A 859 -4.12 40.23 26.09
C PRO A 859 -5.44 40.00 25.32
N LEU A 860 -6.49 39.52 25.99
CA LEU A 860 -7.81 39.32 25.38
C LEU A 860 -8.51 40.66 25.11
N THR A 861 -8.29 41.65 25.97
CA THR A 861 -8.73 43.03 25.75
C THR A 861 -8.07 43.65 24.52
N PHE A 862 -6.74 43.51 24.38
CA PHE A 862 -6.00 43.96 23.20
C PHE A 862 -6.56 43.34 21.91
N LEU A 863 -6.76 42.02 21.91
CA LEU A 863 -7.31 41.31 20.76
C LEU A 863 -8.75 41.75 20.46
N GLY A 864 -9.58 41.93 21.48
CA GLY A 864 -10.97 42.34 21.34
C GLY A 864 -11.12 43.72 20.72
N LEU A 865 -10.37 44.71 21.22
CA LEU A 865 -10.39 46.05 20.68
C LEU A 865 -9.76 46.12 19.28
N THR A 866 -8.71 45.33 19.01
CA THR A 866 -8.13 45.22 17.66
C THR A 866 -9.15 44.69 16.65
N LEU A 867 -9.86 43.62 16.99
CA LEU A 867 -10.94 43.07 16.18
C LEU A 867 -12.08 44.07 15.99
N PHE A 868 -12.42 44.81 17.04
CA PHE A 868 -13.44 45.84 16.98
C PHE A 868 -13.03 47.01 16.08
N ALA A 869 -11.79 47.48 16.16
CA ALA A 869 -11.25 48.52 15.28
C ALA A 869 -11.34 48.09 13.82
N LEU A 870 -10.92 46.85 13.53
CA LEU A 870 -11.02 46.25 12.21
C LEU A 870 -12.47 46.17 11.72
N ALA A 871 -13.38 45.70 12.57
CA ALA A 871 -14.80 45.56 12.25
C ALA A 871 -15.46 46.91 11.91
N VAL A 872 -15.07 47.97 12.62
CA VAL A 872 -15.59 49.33 12.43
C VAL A 872 -15.08 49.95 11.13
N VAL A 873 -13.78 49.78 10.80
CA VAL A 873 -13.21 50.30 9.55
C VAL A 873 -13.77 49.56 8.33
N ILE A 874 -13.95 48.24 8.44
CA ILE A 874 -14.49 47.42 7.35
C ILE A 874 -16.00 47.62 7.16
N GLY A 875 -16.72 47.92 8.24
CA GLY A 875 -18.17 48.00 8.25
C GLY A 875 -18.71 49.43 8.07
N PRO A 876 -19.52 49.94 9.03
CA PRO A 876 -20.36 51.12 8.83
C PRO A 876 -19.58 52.43 8.66
N LEU A 877 -18.31 52.50 9.05
CA LEU A 877 -17.48 53.71 8.92
C LEU A 877 -16.56 53.70 7.70
N ARG A 878 -16.77 52.78 6.75
CA ARG A 878 -15.98 52.70 5.50
C ARG A 878 -16.04 54.00 4.68
N GLU A 879 -17.18 54.66 4.64
CA GLU A 879 -17.42 55.85 3.78
C GLU A 879 -17.27 57.18 4.54
N VAL A 880 -16.88 57.11 5.80
CA VAL A 880 -16.88 58.26 6.71
C VAL A 880 -15.46 58.83 6.84
N GLY A 881 -15.34 60.17 6.88
CA GLY A 881 -14.06 60.87 7.04
C GLY A 881 -13.33 60.57 8.36
N MET A 882 -12.01 60.81 8.39
CA MET A 882 -11.12 60.50 9.52
C MET A 882 -11.58 61.09 10.85
N GLY A 883 -12.14 62.31 10.85
CA GLY A 883 -12.63 62.97 12.07
C GLY A 883 -13.72 62.19 12.80
N LEU A 884 -14.76 61.73 12.10
CA LEU A 884 -15.86 60.99 12.73
C LEU A 884 -15.43 59.58 13.16
N ARG A 885 -14.45 58.97 12.46
CA ARG A 885 -13.83 57.70 12.88
C ARG A 885 -13.08 57.86 14.20
N LEU A 886 -12.35 58.96 14.36
CA LEU A 886 -11.66 59.29 15.61
C LEU A 886 -12.68 59.54 16.73
N THR A 887 -13.73 60.32 16.47
CA THR A 887 -14.82 60.56 17.42
C THR A 887 -15.47 59.26 17.88
N PHE A 888 -15.81 58.37 16.94
CA PHE A 888 -16.36 57.06 17.26
C PHE A 888 -15.37 56.20 18.05
N GLY A 889 -14.10 56.20 17.66
CA GLY A 889 -13.03 55.49 18.36
C GLY A 889 -12.86 55.96 19.80
N ILE A 890 -12.92 57.27 20.05
CA ILE A 890 -12.87 57.83 21.41
C ILE A 890 -14.10 57.39 22.21
N PHE A 891 -15.32 57.51 21.66
CA PHE A 891 -16.53 57.08 22.35
C PHE A 891 -16.60 55.57 22.61
N ALA A 892 -16.13 54.75 21.68
CA ALA A 892 -16.04 53.30 21.86
C ALA A 892 -14.96 52.95 22.91
N GLY A 893 -13.79 53.59 22.86
CA GLY A 893 -12.75 53.40 23.87
C GLY A 893 -13.22 53.80 25.27
N LEU A 894 -13.87 54.96 25.41
CA LEU A 894 -14.48 55.40 26.66
C LEU A 894 -15.64 54.49 27.09
N GLY A 895 -16.46 54.02 26.15
CA GLY A 895 -17.54 53.08 26.43
C GLY A 895 -17.01 51.75 26.98
N PHE A 896 -15.90 51.23 26.44
CA PHE A 896 -15.21 50.07 26.99
C PHE A 896 -14.68 50.35 28.40
N LYS A 897 -13.99 51.49 28.58
CA LYS A 897 -13.47 51.91 29.89
C LYS A 897 -14.58 52.00 30.94
N TYR A 898 -15.66 52.73 30.65
CA TYR A 898 -16.77 52.91 31.59
C TYR A 898 -17.52 51.60 31.87
N LEU A 899 -17.65 50.71 30.89
CA LEU A 899 -18.19 49.37 31.16
C LEU A 899 -17.29 48.63 32.16
N GLN A 900 -15.98 48.67 31.96
CA GLN A 900 -15.03 48.03 32.86
C GLN A 900 -15.06 48.64 34.28
N ASP A 901 -15.07 49.98 34.36
CA ASP A 901 -15.13 50.73 35.62
C ASP A 901 -16.48 50.56 36.34
N LEU A 902 -17.57 50.24 35.62
CA LEU A 902 -18.88 49.94 36.21
C LEU A 902 -18.96 48.51 36.76
N PHE A 903 -18.43 47.53 36.01
CA PHE A 903 -18.53 46.12 36.38
C PHE A 903 -17.59 45.73 37.53
N ALA A 904 -16.45 46.41 37.70
CA ALA A 904 -15.52 46.11 38.79
C ALA A 904 -16.11 46.37 40.19
N PRO A 905 -16.69 47.54 40.52
CA PRO A 905 -17.38 47.76 41.79
C PRO A 905 -18.66 46.93 41.92
N ALA A 906 -19.40 46.74 40.82
CA ALA A 906 -20.60 45.89 40.82
C ALA A 906 -20.28 44.45 41.23
N ALA A 907 -19.11 43.92 40.87
CA ALA A 907 -18.70 42.58 41.27
C ALA A 907 -18.59 42.41 42.78
N ILE A 908 -18.11 43.44 43.48
CA ILE A 908 -17.96 43.46 44.94
C ILE A 908 -19.34 43.52 45.61
N VAL A 909 -20.24 44.39 45.11
CA VAL A 909 -21.58 44.59 45.70
C VAL A 909 -22.50 43.40 45.45
N PHE A 910 -22.50 42.85 44.24
CA PHE A 910 -23.39 41.75 43.83
C PHE A 910 -22.76 40.36 44.00
N ASN A 911 -21.56 40.27 44.57
CA ASN A 911 -20.81 39.03 44.75
C ASN A 911 -20.63 38.22 43.43
N ILE A 912 -20.38 38.93 42.33
CA ILE A 912 -20.11 38.32 41.03
C ILE A 912 -18.63 37.90 41.01
N PRO A 913 -18.28 36.69 40.54
CA PRO A 913 -16.88 36.29 40.43
C PRO A 913 -16.04 37.30 39.62
N ALA A 914 -14.91 37.74 40.17
CA ALA A 914 -14.05 38.79 39.58
C ALA A 914 -13.66 38.49 38.12
N LEU A 915 -13.38 37.22 37.82
CA LEU A 915 -13.10 36.75 36.45
C LEU A 915 -14.25 37.07 35.48
N ILE A 916 -15.50 36.83 35.89
CA ILE A 916 -16.69 37.05 35.05
C ILE A 916 -16.92 38.54 34.84
N ALA A 917 -16.76 39.35 35.88
CA ALA A 917 -16.95 40.79 35.82
C ALA A 917 -16.05 41.45 34.77
N ILE A 918 -14.81 40.98 34.62
CA ILE A 918 -13.84 41.50 33.65
C ILE A 918 -14.05 40.90 32.25
N LEU A 919 -14.45 39.63 32.17
CA LEU A 919 -14.74 38.98 30.90
C LEU A 919 -15.98 39.55 30.19
N ILE A 920 -16.99 40.04 30.91
CA ILE A 920 -18.23 40.55 30.31
C ILE A 920 -17.97 41.71 29.33
N PRO A 921 -17.31 42.83 29.72
CA PRO A 921 -16.99 43.90 28.78
C PRO A 921 -16.18 43.44 27.57
N ILE A 922 -15.19 42.54 27.78
CA ILE A 922 -14.37 41.97 26.71
C ILE A 922 -15.24 41.17 25.72
N ALA A 923 -16.10 40.29 26.25
CA ALA A 923 -16.99 39.45 25.45
C ALA A 923 -18.00 40.28 24.63
N VAL A 924 -18.54 41.37 25.21
CA VAL A 924 -19.45 42.28 24.49
C VAL A 924 -18.76 42.88 23.26
N TYR A 925 -17.52 43.36 23.40
CA TYR A 925 -16.77 43.93 22.28
C TYR A 925 -16.34 42.87 21.25
N TRP A 926 -15.95 41.69 21.70
CA TRP A 926 -15.67 40.56 20.81
C TRP A 926 -16.90 40.17 20.00
N PHE A 927 -18.06 40.02 20.65
CA PHE A 927 -19.30 39.66 19.96
C PHE A 927 -19.73 40.73 18.97
N ALA A 928 -19.66 42.01 19.36
CA ALA A 928 -19.95 43.13 18.47
C ALA A 928 -19.01 43.15 17.26
N ALA A 929 -17.71 42.95 17.46
CA ALA A 929 -16.72 42.88 16.39
C ALA A 929 -17.02 41.73 15.41
N ILE A 930 -17.26 40.52 15.92
CA ILE A 930 -17.54 39.34 15.10
C ILE A 930 -18.86 39.51 14.33
N ALA A 931 -19.91 40.05 14.97
CA ALA A 931 -21.18 40.32 14.33
C ALA A 931 -21.06 41.33 13.19
N LEU A 932 -20.30 42.42 13.40
CA LEU A 932 -20.03 43.43 12.38
C LEU A 932 -19.17 42.89 11.24
N ILE A 933 -18.16 42.06 11.52
CA ILE A 933 -17.33 41.43 10.49
C ILE A 933 -18.18 40.46 9.66
N ARG A 934 -19.01 39.61 10.28
CA ARG A 934 -19.88 38.67 9.55
C ARG A 934 -20.93 39.35 8.69
N LYS A 935 -21.43 40.51 9.09
CA LYS A 935 -22.41 41.29 8.32
C LYS A 935 -21.78 41.95 7.08
N ASN A 936 -20.49 42.25 7.11
CA ASN A 936 -19.78 43.06 6.10
C ASN A 936 -18.64 42.30 5.38
N ALA A 937 -18.47 41.01 5.69
CA ALA A 937 -17.65 40.06 4.96
C ALA A 937 -18.49 39.45 3.85
#